data_AF-A0A379LLF3-F1
#
_entry.id   AF-A0A379LLF3-F1
#
_cell.length_a   1.000
_cell.length_b   1.000
_cell.length_c   1.000
_cell.angle_alpha   90.00
_cell.angle_beta   90.00
_cell.angle_gamma   90.00
#
_symmetry.space_group_name_H-M   'P 1'
#
loop_
_entity.id
_entity.type
_entity.pdbx_description
1 polymer ?
#
loop_
_entity_poly.entity_id
_entity_poly.type
_entity_poly.pdbx_seq_one_letter_code
_entity_poly.pdbx_strand_id
1 'polypeptide(L)'
;MDIKKLCENPECGHIEYKSEWYWDLNQSTDENTDKTKLWGEFIKDILALINSNIKSFGKTRYMIIGFNEKLKQFSNFNLNETNFNILKNKIRSKIDNFISDSEDIDYSIDYEIVDSINIVVFKIEQPYKLHCLTKNIQTKTSDYKQNVILYRGNDGNTTGSDDNVGVMHPRDIRKLESKIKDKYGSKFVSIQNRRTKTISKTIYSYLEKNNIEKLSEGFPKKAKKNGKGYFELYELEKKLDGTKSYFAYISDENIKSSIENLHNSFLKLGNRNNTIHLLVDKPKKTSPEQRLVYIKRTYEQLFSAKINIDFIEDFGKKYLYEEYLKPLAFEQNFPNTENFIESFSSRTDENHESIFATDIIKEWYLEENSPLIVLTGPGGVGKTTVVRNFLNTQLKALRGNSDHYVLFLDSSSLLEQLKSDRISSIYDLYKAEISDSEHFTEELFKLSIDNGSFIIILDGLDEIISGVNIKFQLQDFLNNIFVDYCFNLAKTKIIITCRDYIWEESINLISEDFNIEKLDIKPFNYTQTTNFFEICFKNDIKSQKKSLDMVKTLISKSNETYYSPFMLDTVSDLVRSGVVKSDINKIFDIDNSDADNLCLLKNNILDYLVYAVCKREVKKINVDLIKQIKILCKISEISNPIDKTSFTYIVRDIIDNADDSTVNSLLTHAFIRYSSNRSIVIRYDFLKDFFLRVSIAQHFSNEYHIESNILSSLVSKVSYLNNFSIEIGNRLSKSSAEDLLFYILQVIEQIHEQIELTEDEQLIKNHQLYISNLFILYLGILKAKNCLTNSHDLNQALNDVFSDAENHLNRLYLCNIRDIKNNPKLLFNFSDLTIDNCYIDNYHGFTECKFNDNTLFKTGSISIESINSYKSDLKPENISHQIIKLGKTAEFLDNIKDSLKENTSNKSDALKKFIKLFIKNGRFMPKKVVEVRNKKGGVAVDKMLAIGVITINKNSKLNQDEYIIDPKVADVLYKFWDSGFTSPQIREIVESM
;
A
#
# COMPACT_ATOMS: atom_id res chain seq x y z
N MET A 1 40.09 43.63 -3.24
CA MET A 1 39.34 42.79 -2.29
C MET A 1 39.87 43.13 -0.91
N ASP A 2 39.02 43.34 0.09
CA ASP A 2 39.47 43.66 1.45
C ASP A 2 39.66 42.36 2.25
N ILE A 3 40.91 41.95 2.44
CA ILE A 3 41.28 40.70 3.14
C ILE A 3 40.83 40.77 4.61
N LYS A 4 40.92 41.93 5.26
CA LYS A 4 40.50 42.09 6.65
C LYS A 4 39.01 41.81 6.81
N LYS A 5 38.21 42.35 5.89
CA LYS A 5 36.77 42.07 5.82
C LYS A 5 36.45 40.61 5.54
N LEU A 6 37.28 39.91 4.76
CA LEU A 6 37.10 38.47 4.55
C LEU A 6 37.37 37.69 5.85
N CYS A 7 38.44 38.03 6.59
CA CYS A 7 38.85 37.42 7.86
C CYS A 7 37.88 37.63 9.04
N GLU A 8 36.88 38.52 8.89
CA GLU A 8 35.78 38.65 9.86
C GLU A 8 34.88 37.41 9.90
N ASN A 9 34.78 36.67 8.78
CA ASN A 9 33.98 35.46 8.70
C ASN A 9 34.69 34.26 9.35
N PRO A 10 33.97 33.31 9.96
CA PRO A 10 34.54 32.03 10.34
C PRO A 10 34.81 31.15 9.10
N GLU A 11 35.63 30.12 9.28
CA GLU A 11 35.78 29.07 8.28
C GLU A 11 34.42 28.48 7.88
N CYS A 12 34.29 28.16 6.60
CA CYS A 12 33.08 27.54 6.07
C CYS A 12 33.35 26.85 4.74
N GLY A 13 32.28 26.48 4.03
CA GLY A 13 32.36 25.74 2.77
C GLY A 13 33.19 26.39 1.65
N HIS A 14 33.44 27.70 1.71
CA HIS A 14 34.21 28.44 0.71
C HIS A 14 35.35 29.28 1.30
N ILE A 15 35.66 29.14 2.59
CA ILE A 15 36.75 29.88 3.25
C ILE A 15 37.54 28.93 4.15
N GLU A 16 38.86 28.93 3.98
CA GLU A 16 39.85 28.16 4.75
C GLU A 16 40.93 29.10 5.31
N TYR A 17 41.30 28.94 6.57
CA TYR A 17 42.38 29.68 7.22
C TYR A 17 43.47 28.74 7.71
N LYS A 18 44.73 29.10 7.47
CA LYS A 18 45.88 28.47 8.13
C LYS A 18 46.72 29.55 8.79
N SER A 19 47.14 29.35 10.03
CA SER A 19 48.04 30.28 10.72
C SER A 19 49.43 30.32 10.08
N GLU A 20 49.87 29.22 9.50
CA GLU A 20 51.17 29.08 8.86
C GLU A 20 51.11 28.08 7.69
N TRP A 21 52.16 28.06 6.88
CA TRP A 21 52.34 27.00 5.91
C TRP A 21 52.49 25.64 6.63
N TYR A 22 52.09 24.54 5.98
CA TYR A 22 52.04 23.18 6.57
C TYR A 22 53.36 22.68 7.21
N TRP A 23 54.47 23.38 7.00
CA TRP A 23 55.75 23.19 7.70
C TRP A 23 56.52 24.51 7.76
N ASP A 24 57.53 24.56 8.65
CA ASP A 24 58.46 25.68 8.75
C ASP A 24 59.33 25.80 7.48
N LEU A 25 59.24 26.94 6.80
CA LEU A 25 60.00 27.23 5.57
C LEU A 25 61.51 27.39 5.80
N ASN A 26 61.94 27.59 7.06
CA ASN A 26 63.34 27.77 7.44
C ASN A 26 64.04 26.49 7.91
N GLN A 27 63.31 25.39 8.12
CA GLN A 27 63.91 24.11 8.51
C GLN A 27 64.30 23.27 7.29
N SER A 28 65.57 22.86 7.22
CA SER A 28 66.02 21.78 6.35
C SER A 28 65.59 20.42 6.93
N THR A 29 64.31 20.07 6.81
CA THR A 29 63.86 18.75 7.26
C THR A 29 64.33 17.68 6.27
N ASP A 30 65.26 16.84 6.70
CA ASP A 30 65.96 15.80 5.93
C ASP A 30 65.23 14.43 5.90
N GLU A 31 63.92 14.37 6.19
CA GLU A 31 63.14 13.13 6.05
C GLU A 31 62.03 13.26 4.99
N ASN A 32 62.22 12.59 3.84
CA ASN A 32 61.30 12.61 2.68
C ASN A 32 59.88 12.10 2.98
N THR A 33 59.71 11.29 4.03
CA THR A 33 58.43 10.69 4.46
C THR A 33 57.46 11.72 5.06
N ASP A 34 57.94 12.64 5.90
CA ASP A 34 57.09 13.66 6.54
C ASP A 34 56.62 14.73 5.56
N LYS A 35 57.47 15.15 4.61
CA LYS A 35 57.09 16.11 3.56
C LYS A 35 55.99 15.56 2.66
N THR A 36 55.93 14.25 2.44
CA THR A 36 54.89 13.64 1.58
C THR A 36 53.51 13.74 2.24
N LYS A 37 53.41 13.47 3.54
CA LYS A 37 52.16 13.59 4.31
C LYS A 37 51.66 15.02 4.40
N LEU A 38 52.57 15.98 4.56
CA LEU A 38 52.24 17.41 4.61
C LEU A 38 51.75 17.94 3.26
N TRP A 39 52.32 17.48 2.15
CA TRP A 39 51.74 17.74 0.83
C TRP A 39 50.36 17.08 0.67
N GLY A 40 50.16 15.89 1.26
CA GLY A 40 48.85 15.24 1.32
C GLY A 40 47.81 16.09 2.03
N GLU A 41 48.15 16.69 3.18
CA GLU A 41 47.28 17.63 3.90
C GLU A 41 46.91 18.84 3.03
N PHE A 42 47.89 19.46 2.36
CA PHE A 42 47.61 20.57 1.44
C PHE A 42 46.66 20.17 0.30
N ILE A 43 46.91 19.03 -0.35
CA ILE A 43 46.07 18.55 -1.46
C ILE A 43 44.66 18.21 -0.97
N LYS A 44 44.53 17.65 0.23
CA LYS A 44 43.25 17.36 0.87
C LYS A 44 42.44 18.65 1.05
N ASP A 45 43.03 19.66 1.68
CA ASP A 45 42.35 20.92 2.00
C ASP A 45 41.99 21.72 0.73
N ILE A 46 42.92 21.84 -0.24
CA ILE A 46 42.66 22.59 -1.47
C ILE A 46 41.60 21.91 -2.35
N LEU A 47 41.63 20.57 -2.50
CA LEU A 47 40.64 19.85 -3.30
C LEU A 47 39.24 19.96 -2.68
N ALA A 48 39.16 19.84 -1.36
CA ALA A 48 37.91 19.99 -0.64
C ALA A 48 37.31 21.39 -0.82
N LEU A 49 38.14 22.42 -0.80
CA LEU A 49 37.74 23.80 -1.04
C LEU A 49 37.33 24.06 -2.50
N ILE A 50 38.04 23.50 -3.48
CA ILE A 50 37.69 23.58 -4.91
C ILE A 50 36.25 23.07 -5.13
N ASN A 51 35.96 21.86 -4.67
CA ASN A 51 34.63 21.27 -4.81
C ASN A 51 33.59 22.00 -3.93
N SER A 52 33.93 22.26 -2.66
CA SER A 52 33.08 22.93 -1.66
C SER A 52 31.75 22.19 -1.43
N ASN A 53 30.89 22.67 -0.52
CA ASN A 53 29.52 22.15 -0.35
C ASN A 53 28.48 22.87 -1.21
N ILE A 54 27.29 22.25 -1.27
CA ILE A 54 26.09 22.73 -1.98
C ILE A 54 25.64 24.12 -1.54
N LYS A 55 25.83 24.48 -0.25
CA LYS A 55 25.44 25.80 0.29
C LYS A 55 26.34 26.92 -0.22
N SER A 56 27.57 26.59 -0.58
CA SER A 56 28.58 27.52 -1.08
C SER A 56 28.69 27.52 -2.62
N PHE A 57 27.77 26.81 -3.30
CA PHE A 57 27.71 26.81 -4.77
C PHE A 57 27.56 28.23 -5.33
N GLY A 58 28.40 28.56 -6.31
CA GLY A 58 28.42 29.86 -6.98
C GLY A 58 29.22 30.95 -6.26
N LYS A 59 29.73 30.71 -5.05
CA LYS A 59 30.63 31.64 -4.34
C LYS A 59 32.08 31.46 -4.76
N THR A 60 32.86 32.54 -4.79
CA THR A 60 34.32 32.43 -4.91
C THR A 60 34.89 31.82 -3.63
N ARG A 61 35.84 30.88 -3.74
CA ARG A 61 36.49 30.26 -2.58
C ARG A 61 37.84 30.90 -2.28
N TYR A 62 38.17 30.94 -0.99
CA TYR A 62 39.38 31.57 -0.49
C TYR A 62 40.11 30.66 0.50
N MET A 63 41.43 30.52 0.31
CA MET A 63 42.31 29.93 1.33
C MET A 63 43.35 30.97 1.71
N ILE A 64 43.40 31.36 2.98
CA ILE A 64 44.32 32.38 3.49
C ILE A 64 45.31 31.72 4.45
N ILE A 65 46.60 31.81 4.12
CA ILE A 65 47.70 31.29 4.93
C ILE A 65 48.43 32.47 5.57
N GLY A 66 48.60 32.44 6.89
CA GLY A 66 49.09 33.54 7.71
C GLY A 66 48.02 34.19 8.59
N PHE A 67 46.85 33.56 8.77
CA PHE A 67 45.79 34.05 9.64
C PHE A 67 45.36 32.98 10.64
N ASN A 68 45.44 33.29 11.93
CA ASN A 68 44.99 32.42 13.00
C ASN A 68 43.53 32.73 13.35
N GLU A 69 42.61 31.85 12.96
CA GLU A 69 41.18 32.05 13.18
C GLU A 69 40.81 32.17 14.66
N LYS A 70 41.40 31.35 15.54
CA LYS A 70 41.08 31.33 16.98
C LYS A 70 41.49 32.63 17.68
N LEU A 71 42.64 33.18 17.30
CA LEU A 71 43.15 34.43 17.85
C LEU A 71 42.66 35.67 17.07
N LYS A 72 42.02 35.46 15.91
CA LYS A 72 41.62 36.51 14.95
C LYS A 72 42.75 37.49 14.63
N GLN A 73 43.96 36.98 14.47
CA GLN A 73 45.17 37.76 14.22
C GLN A 73 46.00 37.15 13.09
N PHE A 74 46.68 38.02 12.34
CA PHE A 74 47.67 37.58 11.36
C PHE A 74 48.93 37.09 12.08
N SER A 75 49.50 35.99 11.60
CA SER A 75 50.70 35.36 12.16
C SER A 75 51.80 35.35 11.12
N ASN A 76 52.96 35.88 11.49
CA ASN A 76 54.14 35.82 10.64
C ASN A 76 54.77 34.43 10.72
N PHE A 77 54.86 33.75 9.58
CA PHE A 77 55.49 32.44 9.42
C PHE A 77 56.77 32.50 8.55
N ASN A 78 57.45 33.65 8.58
CA ASN A 78 58.75 33.90 7.93
C ASN A 78 58.76 33.71 6.40
N LEU A 79 57.63 33.93 5.73
CA LEU A 79 57.57 33.95 4.28
C LEU A 79 58.20 35.23 3.73
N ASN A 80 59.12 35.08 2.77
CA ASN A 80 59.62 36.18 1.96
C ASN A 80 59.26 35.94 0.48
N GLU A 81 59.36 36.99 -0.33
CA GLU A 81 58.94 36.98 -1.74
C GLU A 81 59.70 35.94 -2.59
N THR A 82 60.99 35.73 -2.31
CA THR A 82 61.81 34.73 -3.01
C THR A 82 61.35 33.30 -2.72
N ASN A 83 61.11 32.98 -1.46
CA ASN A 83 60.60 31.68 -1.02
C ASN A 83 59.18 31.44 -1.50
N PHE A 84 58.34 32.48 -1.54
CA PHE A 84 56.98 32.41 -2.08
C PHE A 84 56.99 31.99 -3.56
N ASN A 85 57.83 32.60 -4.40
CA ASN A 85 57.88 32.25 -5.82
C ASN A 85 58.28 30.77 -6.07
N ILE A 86 59.23 30.25 -5.27
CA ILE A 86 59.61 28.83 -5.32
C ILE A 86 58.43 27.94 -4.88
N LEU A 87 57.77 28.32 -3.79
CA LEU A 87 56.63 27.58 -3.24
C LEU A 87 55.44 27.58 -4.21
N LYS A 88 55.12 28.72 -4.82
CA LYS A 88 54.04 28.89 -5.82
C LYS A 88 54.22 27.95 -7.00
N ASN A 89 55.44 27.80 -7.52
CA ASN A 89 55.72 26.85 -8.60
C ASN A 89 55.55 25.39 -8.17
N LYS A 90 55.96 25.04 -6.95
CA LYS A 90 55.74 23.69 -6.39
C LYS A 90 54.26 23.40 -6.15
N ILE A 91 53.50 24.36 -5.64
CA ILE A 91 52.05 24.24 -5.44
C ILE A 91 51.36 23.93 -6.76
N ARG A 92 51.64 24.71 -7.82
CA ARG A 92 51.08 24.47 -9.16
C ARG A 92 51.37 23.06 -9.65
N SER A 93 52.65 22.65 -9.58
CA SER A 93 53.06 21.29 -9.94
C SER A 93 52.35 20.20 -9.13
N LYS A 94 52.06 20.45 -7.85
CA LYS A 94 51.34 19.49 -7.00
C LYS A 94 49.85 19.42 -7.35
N ILE A 95 49.19 20.55 -7.55
CA ILE A 95 47.80 20.60 -8.03
C ILE A 95 47.68 19.82 -9.36
N ASP A 96 48.58 20.08 -10.32
CA ASP A 96 48.57 19.40 -11.63
C ASP A 96 48.80 17.89 -11.55
N ASN A 97 49.54 17.44 -10.55
CA ASN A 97 49.89 16.03 -10.41
C ASN A 97 48.88 15.21 -9.61
N PHE A 98 48.03 15.84 -8.81
CA PHE A 98 47.16 15.18 -7.83
C PHE A 98 45.67 15.45 -8.02
N ILE A 99 45.28 16.51 -8.74
CA ILE A 99 43.88 16.89 -8.95
C ILE A 99 43.50 16.70 -10.42
N SER A 100 42.35 16.08 -10.68
CA SER A 100 41.88 15.81 -12.05
C SER A 100 41.58 17.10 -12.80
N ASP A 101 42.10 17.25 -14.03
CA ASP A 101 41.94 18.44 -14.90
C ASP A 101 42.15 19.77 -14.17
N SER A 102 43.27 19.89 -13.48
CA SER A 102 43.70 21.14 -12.86
C SER A 102 43.71 22.34 -13.83
N GLU A 103 43.92 22.08 -15.13
CA GLU A 103 43.91 23.09 -16.19
C GLU A 103 42.57 23.83 -16.32
N ASP A 104 41.49 23.23 -15.84
CA ASP A 104 40.13 23.76 -15.88
C ASP A 104 39.74 24.53 -14.60
N ILE A 105 40.63 24.58 -13.62
CA ILE A 105 40.43 25.29 -12.36
C ILE A 105 40.97 26.71 -12.52
N ASP A 106 40.09 27.70 -12.46
CA ASP A 106 40.48 29.10 -12.46
C ASP A 106 40.85 29.55 -11.04
N TYR A 107 42.15 29.68 -10.77
CA TYR A 107 42.66 30.12 -9.47
C TYR A 107 43.86 31.08 -9.58
N SER A 108 43.96 32.01 -8.62
CA SER A 108 45.15 32.83 -8.37
C SER A 108 45.79 32.48 -7.03
N ILE A 109 47.10 32.69 -6.94
CA ILE A 109 47.89 32.57 -5.70
C ILE A 109 48.68 33.86 -5.56
N ASP A 110 48.30 34.68 -4.60
CA ASP A 110 48.78 36.04 -4.43
C ASP A 110 49.53 36.17 -3.11
N TYR A 111 50.57 37.02 -3.13
CA TYR A 111 51.38 37.37 -1.96
C TYR A 111 50.99 38.77 -1.54
N GLU A 112 50.51 38.91 -0.31
CA GLU A 112 49.91 40.15 0.19
C GLU A 112 50.54 40.52 1.54
N ILE A 113 50.57 41.82 1.86
CA ILE A 113 51.08 42.34 3.14
C ILE A 113 49.92 42.99 3.88
N VAL A 114 49.55 42.43 5.03
CA VAL A 114 48.49 42.95 5.90
C VAL A 114 49.08 43.17 7.29
N ASP A 115 48.97 44.39 7.83
CA ASP A 115 49.53 44.76 9.14
C ASP A 115 51.01 44.39 9.30
N SER A 116 51.81 44.64 8.25
CA SER A 116 53.24 44.29 8.16
C SER A 116 53.55 42.78 8.24
N ILE A 117 52.55 41.92 8.05
CA ILE A 117 52.68 40.47 8.01
C ILE A 117 52.44 39.97 6.58
N ASN A 118 53.34 39.10 6.11
CA ASN A 118 53.25 38.49 4.80
C ASN A 118 52.30 37.30 4.84
N ILE A 119 51.32 37.28 3.92
CA ILE A 119 50.32 36.21 3.81
C ILE A 119 50.24 35.67 2.38
N VAL A 120 49.67 34.48 2.25
CA VAL A 120 49.34 33.89 0.94
C VAL A 120 47.83 33.79 0.82
N VAL A 121 47.30 34.27 -0.31
CA VAL A 121 45.88 34.20 -0.62
C VAL A 121 45.67 33.37 -1.86
N PHE A 122 44.91 32.28 -1.73
CA PHE A 122 44.34 31.57 -2.86
C PHE A 122 42.96 32.13 -3.12
N LYS A 123 42.67 32.42 -4.38
CA LYS A 123 41.34 32.75 -4.86
C LYS A 123 40.95 31.75 -5.94
N ILE A 124 39.81 31.08 -5.77
CA ILE A 124 39.35 30.01 -6.66
C ILE A 124 37.93 30.33 -7.10
N GLU A 125 37.71 30.49 -8.40
CA GLU A 125 36.38 30.70 -8.95
C GLU A 125 35.59 29.38 -8.97
N GLN A 126 34.25 29.46 -9.00
CA GLN A 126 33.39 28.27 -9.05
C GLN A 126 33.72 27.41 -10.29
N PRO A 127 34.24 26.18 -10.10
CA PRO A 127 34.50 25.29 -11.22
C PRO A 127 33.20 24.86 -11.91
N TYR A 128 33.27 24.56 -13.20
CA TYR A 128 32.15 24.07 -14.01
C TYR A 128 32.03 22.54 -14.01
N LYS A 129 32.78 21.85 -13.14
CA LYS A 129 32.71 20.41 -12.88
C LYS A 129 33.27 20.07 -11.50
N LEU A 130 33.02 18.86 -11.05
CA LEU A 130 33.67 18.31 -9.86
C LEU A 130 35.08 17.80 -10.22
N HIS A 131 35.96 17.76 -9.22
CA HIS A 131 37.33 17.27 -9.34
C HIS A 131 37.61 16.16 -8.31
N CYS A 132 38.46 15.19 -8.65
CA CYS A 132 38.86 14.09 -7.78
C CYS A 132 40.38 13.92 -7.71
N LEU A 133 40.82 13.08 -6.78
CA LEU A 133 42.22 12.70 -6.66
C LEU A 133 42.66 11.82 -7.84
N THR A 134 43.77 12.17 -8.49
CA THR A 134 44.36 11.34 -9.58
C THR A 134 45.31 10.27 -9.05
N LYS A 135 45.71 10.35 -7.77
CA LYS A 135 46.60 9.42 -7.08
C LYS A 135 46.20 9.31 -5.61
N ASN A 136 46.63 8.26 -4.95
CA ASN A 136 46.49 8.15 -3.50
C ASN A 136 47.28 9.28 -2.81
N ILE A 137 46.73 9.81 -1.73
CA ILE A 137 47.42 10.73 -0.82
C ILE A 137 47.36 10.15 0.59
N GLN A 138 48.44 10.35 1.34
CA GLN A 138 48.48 10.06 2.77
C GLN A 138 48.56 11.38 3.51
N THR A 139 47.80 11.53 4.58
CA THR A 139 47.83 12.73 5.43
C THR A 139 48.32 12.34 6.83
N LYS A 140 48.30 13.26 7.81
CA LYS A 140 48.65 12.89 9.19
C LYS A 140 47.56 12.04 9.84
N THR A 141 46.31 12.22 9.42
CA THR A 141 45.13 11.63 10.06
C THR A 141 44.49 10.51 9.24
N SER A 142 44.59 10.57 7.90
CA SER A 142 43.81 9.69 7.01
C SER A 142 44.54 9.41 5.70
N ASP A 143 44.24 8.26 5.09
CA ASP A 143 44.68 7.91 3.74
C ASP A 143 43.50 7.99 2.75
N TYR A 144 43.66 8.73 1.67
CA TYR A 144 42.64 8.89 0.63
C TYR A 144 43.08 8.23 -0.67
N LYS A 145 42.18 7.40 -1.23
CA LYS A 145 42.43 6.65 -2.47
C LYS A 145 42.24 7.55 -3.71
N GLN A 146 42.85 7.14 -4.81
CA GLN A 146 42.59 7.67 -6.15
C GLN A 146 41.08 7.62 -6.46
N ASN A 147 40.60 8.61 -7.22
CA ASN A 147 39.21 8.87 -7.62
C ASN A 147 38.26 9.34 -6.51
N VAL A 148 38.74 9.51 -5.28
CA VAL A 148 37.94 10.10 -4.21
C VAL A 148 37.69 11.59 -4.51
N ILE A 149 36.45 12.02 -4.29
CA ILE A 149 36.02 13.42 -4.38
C ILE A 149 35.95 13.97 -2.95
N LEU A 150 36.82 14.93 -2.64
CA LEU A 150 36.85 15.58 -1.34
C LEU A 150 36.03 16.87 -1.38
N TYR A 151 35.39 17.22 -0.27
CA TYR A 151 34.59 18.44 -0.16
C TYR A 151 34.55 18.97 1.27
N ARG A 152 34.16 20.25 1.42
CA ARG A 152 33.91 20.88 2.73
C ARG A 152 32.56 20.42 3.27
N GLY A 153 32.52 19.49 4.20
CA GLY A 153 31.29 18.90 4.73
C GLY A 153 31.56 17.85 5.80
N ASN A 154 30.57 17.00 6.05
CA ASN A 154 30.62 16.03 7.12
C ASN A 154 31.76 15.01 6.90
N ASP A 155 32.71 14.95 7.82
CA ASP A 155 33.85 14.03 7.81
C ASP A 155 33.49 12.62 8.32
N GLY A 156 32.22 12.40 8.70
CA GLY A 156 31.72 11.16 9.27
C GLY A 156 31.88 11.05 10.80
N ASN A 157 32.58 12.00 11.42
CA ASN A 157 32.88 11.99 12.86
C ASN A 157 32.20 13.14 13.63
N THR A 158 31.78 14.20 12.95
CA THR A 158 31.19 15.39 13.57
C THR A 158 29.92 15.86 12.85
N THR A 159 28.79 15.82 13.55
CA THR A 159 27.52 16.29 13.01
C THR A 159 27.45 17.81 13.05
N GLY A 160 27.41 18.46 11.88
CA GLY A 160 26.84 19.81 11.75
C GLY A 160 27.80 20.97 11.47
N SER A 161 29.09 20.74 11.24
CA SER A 161 30.02 21.81 10.85
C SER A 161 30.45 21.67 9.36
N ASP A 162 30.15 22.70 8.56
CA ASP A 162 30.45 22.78 7.11
C ASP A 162 31.92 23.18 6.84
N ASP A 163 32.78 23.09 7.85
CA ASP A 163 34.19 23.49 7.92
C ASP A 163 35.17 22.29 7.92
N ASN A 164 34.67 21.05 7.96
CA ASN A 164 35.53 19.87 7.90
C ASN A 164 35.72 19.35 6.48
N VAL A 165 36.75 18.53 6.26
CA VAL A 165 37.02 17.89 4.97
C VAL A 165 36.56 16.44 5.00
N GLY A 166 35.56 16.11 4.17
CA GLY A 166 35.00 14.77 4.03
C GLY A 166 35.08 14.22 2.61
N VAL A 167 34.69 12.96 2.45
CA VAL A 167 34.45 12.34 1.14
C VAL A 167 33.02 12.65 0.69
N MET A 168 32.86 13.21 -0.50
CA MET A 168 31.56 13.65 -1.00
C MET A 168 30.63 12.46 -1.27
N HIS A 169 29.46 12.48 -0.65
CA HIS A 169 28.45 11.44 -0.82
C HIS A 169 27.81 11.45 -2.23
N PRO A 170 27.45 10.31 -2.84
CA PRO A 170 26.83 10.24 -4.17
C PRO A 170 25.60 11.16 -4.36
N ARG A 171 24.76 11.28 -3.33
CA ARG A 171 23.61 12.20 -3.33
C ARG A 171 24.03 13.66 -3.50
N ASP A 172 25.11 14.08 -2.85
CA ASP A 172 25.60 15.45 -2.91
C ASP A 172 26.35 15.74 -4.21
N ILE A 173 27.04 14.74 -4.75
CA ILE A 173 27.59 14.77 -6.12
C ILE A 173 26.48 15.12 -7.11
N ARG A 174 25.37 14.37 -7.12
CA ARG A 174 24.25 14.62 -8.06
C ARG A 174 23.64 16.01 -7.91
N LYS A 175 23.39 16.44 -6.67
CA LYS A 175 22.82 17.77 -6.40
C LYS A 175 23.74 18.89 -6.88
N LEU A 176 25.05 18.77 -6.62
CA LEU A 176 26.01 19.78 -7.07
C LEU A 176 26.18 19.75 -8.59
N GLU A 177 26.27 18.56 -9.19
CA GLU A 177 26.31 18.39 -10.65
C GLU A 177 25.09 18.97 -11.34
N SER A 178 23.89 18.78 -10.79
CA SER A 178 22.67 19.44 -11.30
C SER A 178 22.83 20.96 -11.30
N LYS A 179 23.22 21.55 -10.16
CA LYS A 179 23.43 23.00 -10.07
C LYS A 179 24.51 23.52 -11.03
N ILE A 180 25.59 22.76 -11.20
CA ILE A 180 26.66 23.07 -12.17
C ILE A 180 26.11 23.01 -13.60
N LYS A 181 25.38 21.96 -13.95
CA LYS A 181 24.73 21.79 -15.25
C LYS A 181 23.76 22.93 -15.54
N ASP A 182 22.95 23.33 -14.56
CA ASP A 182 22.00 24.43 -14.70
C ASP A 182 22.70 25.77 -14.95
N LYS A 183 23.85 26.02 -14.30
CA LYS A 183 24.60 27.26 -14.44
C LYS A 183 25.47 27.32 -15.70
N TYR A 184 26.13 26.21 -16.07
CA TYR A 184 27.17 26.19 -17.11
C TYR A 184 26.75 25.46 -18.39
N GLY A 185 25.57 24.82 -18.41
CA GLY A 185 24.96 24.22 -19.60
C GLY A 185 25.87 23.23 -20.31
N SER A 186 26.18 23.51 -21.57
CA SER A 186 27.03 22.66 -22.42
C SER A 186 28.49 22.54 -21.96
N LYS A 187 28.97 23.42 -21.07
CA LYS A 187 30.32 23.31 -20.48
C LYS A 187 30.39 22.30 -19.33
N PHE A 188 29.25 21.83 -18.80
CA PHE A 188 29.22 20.85 -17.72
C PHE A 188 29.71 19.48 -18.20
N VAL A 189 30.56 18.85 -17.38
CA VAL A 189 31.02 17.48 -17.55
C VAL A 189 30.81 16.73 -16.24
N SER A 190 30.01 15.65 -16.26
CA SER A 190 29.80 14.80 -15.08
C SER A 190 31.07 14.02 -14.75
N ILE A 191 31.37 13.90 -13.46
CA ILE A 191 32.48 13.09 -12.95
C ILE A 191 32.20 11.59 -13.06
N GLN A 192 30.93 11.18 -13.12
CA GLN A 192 30.53 9.77 -13.26
C GLN A 192 30.88 9.19 -14.64
N ASN A 193 31.07 10.02 -15.66
CA ASN A 193 31.53 9.57 -16.98
C ASN A 193 32.99 9.09 -17.00
N ARG A 194 33.72 9.10 -15.87
CA ARG A 194 35.17 8.89 -15.82
C ARG A 194 35.63 7.53 -15.29
N ARG A 195 34.75 6.53 -15.11
CA ARG A 195 35.24 5.15 -14.99
C ARG A 195 35.98 4.85 -16.30
N THR A 196 37.32 4.81 -16.23
CA THR A 196 38.14 4.59 -17.41
C THR A 196 37.88 3.16 -17.87
N LYS A 197 37.11 3.03 -18.94
CA LYS A 197 36.82 1.74 -19.55
C LYS A 197 38.13 1.08 -20.00
N THR A 198 38.18 -0.23 -19.89
CA THR A 198 39.33 -1.07 -20.20
C THR A 198 38.85 -2.35 -20.87
N ILE A 199 39.69 -2.94 -21.71
CA ILE A 199 39.42 -4.26 -22.29
C ILE A 199 40.18 -5.38 -21.59
N SER A 200 40.85 -5.09 -20.46
CA SER A 200 41.69 -6.04 -19.73
C SER A 200 41.00 -7.38 -19.46
N LYS A 201 39.83 -7.37 -18.80
CA LYS A 201 39.07 -8.60 -18.54
C LYS A 201 38.65 -9.32 -19.83
N THR A 202 38.24 -8.59 -20.86
CA THR A 202 37.91 -9.16 -22.18
C THR A 202 39.11 -9.90 -22.77
N ILE A 203 40.32 -9.34 -22.68
CA ILE A 203 41.54 -9.97 -23.17
C ILE A 203 41.95 -11.18 -22.32
N TYR A 204 41.86 -11.09 -20.99
CA TYR A 204 42.14 -12.24 -20.12
C TYR A 204 41.18 -13.40 -20.37
N SER A 205 39.87 -13.14 -20.47
CA SER A 205 38.90 -14.17 -20.84
C SER A 205 39.13 -14.73 -22.24
N TYR A 206 39.61 -13.91 -23.19
CA TYR A 206 40.01 -14.39 -24.52
C TYR A 206 41.21 -15.34 -24.46
N LEU A 207 42.21 -15.03 -23.65
CA LEU A 207 43.40 -15.87 -23.44
C LEU A 207 43.07 -17.19 -22.74
N GLU A 208 42.19 -17.17 -21.74
CA GLU A 208 41.73 -18.39 -21.05
C GLU A 208 40.97 -19.32 -22.01
N LYS A 209 40.11 -18.76 -22.86
CA LYS A 209 39.40 -19.53 -23.88
C LYS A 209 40.36 -20.03 -24.98
N ASN A 210 41.37 -19.23 -25.33
CA ASN A 210 42.36 -19.54 -26.36
C ASN A 210 43.73 -19.85 -25.75
N ASN A 211 43.86 -21.03 -25.14
CA ASN A 211 45.08 -21.52 -24.44
C ASN A 211 46.38 -21.53 -25.26
N ILE A 212 46.32 -21.23 -26.56
CA ILE A 212 47.44 -21.22 -27.50
C ILE A 212 48.21 -19.88 -27.44
N GLU A 213 47.62 -18.83 -26.88
CA GLU A 213 48.22 -17.49 -26.80
C GLU A 213 48.65 -17.14 -25.37
N LYS A 214 49.58 -16.20 -25.23
CA LYS A 214 49.99 -15.60 -23.95
C LYS A 214 50.23 -14.10 -24.10
N LEU A 215 50.08 -13.33 -23.03
CA LEU A 215 50.39 -11.90 -23.03
C LEU A 215 51.92 -11.69 -23.09
N SER A 216 52.37 -10.81 -23.97
CA SER A 216 53.79 -10.48 -24.14
C SER A 216 54.30 -9.59 -22.99
N GLU A 217 55.59 -9.73 -22.65
CA GLU A 217 56.23 -8.95 -21.59
C GLU A 217 56.23 -7.45 -21.92
N GLY A 218 55.94 -6.60 -20.93
CA GLY A 218 55.86 -5.14 -21.11
C GLY A 218 54.54 -4.62 -21.71
N PHE A 219 53.53 -5.49 -21.85
CA PHE A 219 52.15 -5.12 -22.21
C PHE A 219 51.18 -5.37 -21.04
N PRO A 220 50.06 -4.62 -20.95
CA PRO A 220 49.58 -3.61 -21.89
C PRO A 220 50.33 -2.28 -21.84
N LYS A 221 50.45 -1.63 -23.00
CA LYS A 221 50.87 -0.22 -23.11
C LYS A 221 49.63 0.68 -23.03
N LYS A 222 49.64 1.67 -22.13
CA LYS A 222 48.50 2.56 -21.89
C LYS A 222 48.91 4.04 -21.97
N ALA A 223 48.04 4.89 -22.48
CA ALA A 223 48.21 6.35 -22.37
C ALA A 223 48.01 6.85 -20.94
N LYS A 224 48.65 7.97 -20.56
CA LYS A 224 48.38 8.64 -19.26
C LYS A 224 46.93 9.12 -19.20
N LYS A 225 46.25 8.85 -18.07
CA LYS A 225 44.83 9.18 -17.83
C LYS A 225 44.57 10.68 -17.61
N ASN A 226 44.87 11.51 -18.59
CA ASN A 226 44.67 12.97 -18.52
C ASN A 226 43.71 13.48 -19.61
N GLY A 227 42.59 12.77 -19.85
CA GLY A 227 41.45 13.27 -20.62
C GLY A 227 41.64 13.51 -22.13
N LYS A 228 42.85 13.35 -22.69
CA LYS A 228 43.14 13.58 -24.12
C LYS A 228 43.69 12.29 -24.75
N GLY A 229 42.82 11.58 -25.49
CA GLY A 229 43.21 10.47 -26.38
C GLY A 229 43.67 9.19 -25.67
N TYR A 230 42.83 8.61 -24.79
CA TYR A 230 43.17 7.37 -24.07
C TYR A 230 43.15 6.14 -24.99
N PHE A 231 44.17 5.27 -24.85
CA PHE A 231 44.22 3.96 -25.49
C PHE A 231 44.82 2.91 -24.57
N GLU A 232 44.50 1.64 -24.85
CA GLU A 232 45.21 0.46 -24.36
C GLU A 232 45.67 -0.38 -25.55
N LEU A 233 46.89 -0.89 -25.52
CA LEU A 233 47.44 -1.79 -26.54
C LEU A 233 47.97 -3.05 -25.85
N TYR A 234 47.54 -4.20 -26.34
CA TYR A 234 47.92 -5.54 -25.90
C TYR A 234 48.61 -6.27 -27.06
N GLU A 235 49.65 -7.03 -26.75
CA GLU A 235 50.37 -7.88 -27.70
C GLU A 235 50.28 -9.32 -27.18
N LEU A 236 49.65 -10.19 -27.96
CA LEU A 236 49.52 -11.61 -27.64
C LEU A 236 50.48 -12.39 -28.53
N GLU A 237 51.23 -13.31 -27.94
CA GLU A 237 52.19 -14.18 -28.62
C GLU A 237 51.65 -15.61 -28.65
N LYS A 238 51.58 -16.22 -29.84
CA LYS A 238 51.24 -17.64 -29.98
C LYS A 238 52.38 -18.51 -29.47
N LYS A 239 52.05 -19.47 -28.60
CA LYS A 239 53.01 -20.39 -27.97
C LYS A 239 53.73 -21.32 -28.97
N LEU A 240 53.10 -21.60 -30.12
CA LEU A 240 53.61 -22.57 -31.11
C LEU A 240 54.67 -21.98 -32.05
N ASP A 241 54.46 -20.76 -32.56
CA ASP A 241 55.28 -20.18 -33.62
C ASP A 241 55.80 -18.76 -33.30
N GLY A 242 55.46 -18.21 -32.12
CA GLY A 242 55.86 -16.86 -31.71
C GLY A 242 55.20 -15.74 -32.51
N THR A 243 54.19 -16.05 -33.34
CA THR A 243 53.47 -15.02 -34.09
C THR A 243 52.69 -14.11 -33.16
N LYS A 244 52.64 -12.82 -33.49
CA LYS A 244 52.10 -11.77 -32.64
C LYS A 244 50.78 -11.24 -33.18
N SER A 245 49.75 -11.21 -32.34
CA SER A 245 48.47 -10.53 -32.59
C SER A 245 48.34 -9.32 -31.67
N TYR A 246 47.63 -8.29 -32.13
CA TYR A 246 47.51 -7.03 -31.40
C TYR A 246 46.05 -6.70 -31.17
N PHE A 247 45.72 -6.39 -29.92
CA PHE A 247 44.40 -5.90 -29.51
C PHE A 247 44.55 -4.49 -28.96
N ALA A 248 43.66 -3.60 -29.36
CA ALA A 248 43.68 -2.23 -28.90
C ALA A 248 42.30 -1.78 -28.45
N TYR A 249 42.26 -0.88 -27.47
CA TYR A 249 41.08 -0.13 -27.08
C TYR A 249 41.34 1.36 -27.25
N ILE A 250 40.33 2.10 -27.69
CA ILE A 250 40.35 3.56 -27.74
C ILE A 250 39.09 4.12 -27.06
N SER A 251 39.26 5.23 -26.33
CA SER A 251 38.14 5.94 -25.70
C SER A 251 37.25 6.65 -26.72
N ASP A 252 35.95 6.73 -26.40
CA ASP A 252 34.90 7.40 -27.16
C ASP A 252 34.89 8.94 -27.04
N GLU A 253 35.54 9.52 -26.03
CA GLU A 253 35.51 10.96 -25.75
C GLU A 253 36.42 11.80 -26.70
N ASN A 254 37.41 11.19 -27.35
CA ASN A 254 38.26 11.86 -28.35
C ASN A 254 38.92 10.86 -29.32
N ILE A 255 38.10 10.21 -30.14
CA ILE A 255 38.49 9.11 -31.05
C ILE A 255 39.75 9.44 -31.86
N LYS A 256 39.81 10.62 -32.48
CA LYS A 256 40.96 11.01 -33.32
C LYS A 256 42.26 11.05 -32.53
N SER A 257 42.27 11.75 -31.38
CA SER A 257 43.45 11.83 -30.53
C SER A 257 43.84 10.47 -29.95
N SER A 258 42.86 9.61 -29.60
CA SER A 258 43.11 8.25 -29.14
C SER A 258 43.79 7.39 -30.21
N ILE A 259 43.35 7.49 -31.46
CA ILE A 259 43.95 6.78 -32.60
C ILE A 259 45.38 7.31 -32.88
N GLU A 260 45.60 8.62 -32.82
CA GLU A 260 46.94 9.23 -32.99
C GLU A 260 47.92 8.75 -31.90
N ASN A 261 47.48 8.72 -30.64
CA ASN A 261 48.30 8.24 -29.53
C ASN A 261 48.60 6.74 -29.61
N LEU A 262 47.61 5.94 -30.03
CA LEU A 262 47.78 4.52 -30.33
C LEU A 262 48.82 4.33 -31.44
N HIS A 263 48.70 5.07 -32.54
CA HIS A 263 49.63 5.03 -33.67
C HIS A 263 51.06 5.33 -33.26
N ASN A 264 51.27 6.43 -32.52
CA ASN A 264 52.59 6.83 -32.03
C ASN A 264 53.24 5.76 -31.13
N SER A 265 52.43 5.02 -30.39
CA SER A 265 52.91 3.93 -29.52
C SER A 265 53.16 2.64 -30.30
N PHE A 266 52.35 2.36 -31.32
CA PHE A 266 52.50 1.21 -32.21
C PHE A 266 53.72 1.35 -33.14
N LEU A 267 53.99 2.54 -33.68
CA LEU A 267 55.17 2.82 -34.51
C LEU A 267 56.49 2.48 -33.80
N LYS A 268 56.56 2.70 -32.49
CA LYS A 268 57.75 2.38 -31.66
C LYS A 268 58.04 0.88 -31.57
N LEU A 269 57.11 0.02 -31.97
CA LEU A 269 57.28 -1.44 -31.99
C LEU A 269 57.93 -1.96 -33.28
N GLY A 270 58.12 -1.11 -34.30
CA GLY A 270 58.85 -1.47 -35.53
C GLY A 270 58.11 -2.36 -36.53
N ASN A 271 56.89 -2.83 -36.21
CA ASN A 271 56.13 -3.77 -37.04
C ASN A 271 54.96 -3.11 -37.78
N ARG A 272 55.14 -2.80 -39.07
CA ARG A 272 54.13 -2.06 -39.87
C ARG A 272 53.05 -2.93 -40.55
N ASN A 273 53.19 -4.25 -40.57
CA ASN A 273 52.32 -5.15 -41.35
C ASN A 273 51.36 -6.02 -40.52
N ASN A 274 51.34 -5.88 -39.19
CA ASN A 274 50.51 -6.73 -38.32
C ASN A 274 49.10 -6.18 -38.18
N THR A 275 48.10 -7.06 -38.20
CA THR A 275 46.69 -6.72 -38.03
C THR A 275 46.41 -6.28 -36.58
N ILE A 276 45.63 -5.21 -36.40
CA ILE A 276 45.14 -4.77 -35.09
C ILE A 276 43.65 -5.04 -34.99
N HIS A 277 43.23 -5.72 -33.91
CA HIS A 277 41.85 -5.84 -33.49
C HIS A 277 41.51 -4.67 -32.56
N LEU A 278 40.79 -3.69 -33.10
CA LEU A 278 40.39 -2.49 -32.39
C LEU A 278 39.00 -2.66 -31.78
N LEU A 279 38.95 -2.66 -30.44
CA LEU A 279 37.72 -2.70 -29.67
C LEU A 279 37.29 -1.28 -29.29
N VAL A 280 36.01 -0.98 -29.50
CA VAL A 280 35.45 0.35 -29.26
C VAL A 280 34.11 0.29 -28.53
N ASP A 281 33.74 1.41 -27.91
CA ASP A 281 32.44 1.57 -27.28
C ASP A 281 31.31 1.77 -28.30
N LYS A 282 30.15 1.16 -28.02
CA LYS A 282 28.94 1.38 -28.82
C LYS A 282 28.39 2.80 -28.57
N PRO A 283 28.09 3.60 -29.62
CA PRO A 283 27.71 4.99 -29.44
C PRO A 283 26.31 5.15 -28.82
N LYS A 284 26.13 6.14 -27.93
CA LYS A 284 24.84 6.48 -27.32
C LYS A 284 23.87 7.25 -28.23
N LYS A 285 24.39 8.17 -29.05
CA LYS A 285 23.58 9.18 -29.77
C LYS A 285 23.61 9.06 -31.30
N THR A 286 24.63 8.39 -31.85
CA THR A 286 24.87 8.27 -33.30
C THR A 286 24.68 6.82 -33.73
N SER A 287 24.27 6.57 -34.99
CA SER A 287 24.18 5.19 -35.50
C SER A 287 25.51 4.44 -35.29
N PRO A 288 25.47 3.18 -34.80
CA PRO A 288 26.64 2.31 -34.71
C PRO A 288 27.40 2.19 -36.03
N GLU A 289 26.71 2.08 -37.16
CA GLU A 289 27.34 1.93 -38.47
C GLU A 289 28.11 3.18 -38.87
N GLN A 290 27.50 4.36 -38.67
CA GLN A 290 28.15 5.64 -38.95
C GLN A 290 29.40 5.84 -38.08
N ARG A 291 29.33 5.40 -36.81
CA ARG A 291 30.47 5.44 -35.90
C ARG A 291 31.62 4.57 -36.38
N LEU A 292 31.34 3.34 -36.81
CA LEU A 292 32.37 2.44 -37.36
C LEU A 292 33.02 3.03 -38.63
N VAL A 293 32.23 3.62 -39.53
CA VAL A 293 32.75 4.28 -40.74
C VAL A 293 33.69 5.42 -40.38
N TYR A 294 33.34 6.24 -39.39
CA TYR A 294 34.20 7.35 -38.95
C TYR A 294 35.52 6.86 -38.33
N ILE A 295 35.47 5.86 -37.45
CA ILE A 295 36.66 5.28 -36.82
C ILE A 295 37.56 4.66 -37.90
N LYS A 296 36.99 3.90 -38.83
CA LYS A 296 37.72 3.27 -39.93
C LYS A 296 38.44 4.29 -40.80
N ARG A 297 37.74 5.35 -41.23
CA ARG A 297 38.36 6.44 -42.01
C ARG A 297 39.48 7.13 -41.26
N THR A 298 39.30 7.39 -39.96
CA THR A 298 40.31 8.05 -39.12
C THR A 298 41.54 7.16 -38.91
N TYR A 299 41.33 5.85 -38.75
CA TYR A 299 42.40 4.87 -38.63
C TYR A 299 43.19 4.73 -39.94
N GLU A 300 42.52 4.60 -41.08
CA GLU A 300 43.13 4.45 -42.42
C GLU A 300 43.95 5.68 -42.84
N GLN A 301 43.69 6.86 -42.28
CA GLN A 301 44.52 8.06 -42.50
C GLN A 301 45.90 7.97 -41.87
N LEU A 302 46.07 7.17 -40.81
CA LEU A 302 47.30 7.11 -40.00
C LEU A 302 48.01 5.76 -40.13
N PHE A 303 47.26 4.66 -40.21
CA PHE A 303 47.79 3.31 -40.28
C PHE A 303 47.71 2.74 -41.69
N SER A 304 48.77 2.06 -42.13
CA SER A 304 48.78 1.24 -43.36
C SER A 304 48.37 -0.23 -43.13
N ALA A 305 48.16 -0.62 -41.87
CA ALA A 305 47.85 -1.99 -41.46
C ALA A 305 46.36 -2.32 -41.64
N LYS A 306 46.04 -3.60 -41.88
CA LYS A 306 44.66 -4.08 -41.84
C LYS A 306 44.08 -3.95 -40.44
N ILE A 307 42.80 -3.58 -40.37
CA ILE A 307 42.07 -3.39 -39.11
C ILE A 307 40.80 -4.22 -39.09
N ASN A 308 40.55 -4.84 -37.93
CA ASN A 308 39.24 -5.36 -37.56
C ASN A 308 38.70 -4.47 -36.44
N ILE A 309 37.51 -3.91 -36.61
CA ILE A 309 36.89 -3.02 -35.63
C ILE A 309 35.62 -3.70 -35.13
N ASP A 310 35.56 -3.97 -33.84
CA ASP A 310 34.38 -4.54 -33.19
C ASP A 310 33.97 -3.67 -32.01
N PHE A 311 32.67 -3.62 -31.73
CA PHE A 311 32.23 -3.12 -30.43
C PHE A 311 32.59 -4.13 -29.35
N ILE A 312 32.96 -3.67 -28.16
CA ILE A 312 33.39 -4.57 -27.05
C ILE A 312 32.33 -5.64 -26.76
N GLU A 313 31.05 -5.24 -26.76
CA GLU A 313 29.90 -6.11 -26.53
C GLU A 313 29.76 -7.19 -27.61
N ASP A 314 29.87 -6.78 -28.88
CA ASP A 314 29.72 -7.67 -30.03
C ASP A 314 30.89 -8.67 -30.12
N PHE A 315 32.11 -8.20 -29.78
CA PHE A 315 33.28 -9.06 -29.64
C PHE A 315 33.10 -10.10 -28.51
N GLY A 316 32.68 -9.64 -27.32
CA GLY A 316 32.42 -10.51 -26.19
C GLY A 316 31.39 -11.58 -26.52
N LYS A 317 30.25 -11.19 -27.09
CA LYS A 317 29.22 -12.12 -27.56
C LYS A 317 29.83 -13.15 -28.51
N LYS A 318 30.36 -12.70 -29.64
CA LYS A 318 30.80 -13.58 -30.74
C LYS A 318 31.96 -14.51 -30.39
N TYR A 319 32.93 -14.05 -29.59
CA TYR A 319 34.18 -14.78 -29.40
C TYR A 319 34.33 -15.41 -28.00
N LEU A 320 33.59 -14.93 -26.99
CA LEU A 320 33.78 -15.38 -25.61
C LEU A 320 32.62 -16.23 -25.10
N TYR A 321 31.37 -15.81 -25.32
CA TYR A 321 30.24 -16.40 -24.59
C TYR A 321 28.92 -16.62 -25.36
N GLU A 322 28.94 -16.60 -26.69
CA GLU A 322 27.72 -16.84 -27.51
C GLU A 322 27.04 -18.17 -27.18
N GLU A 323 27.80 -19.25 -27.00
CA GLU A 323 27.26 -20.58 -26.73
C GLU A 323 26.45 -20.65 -25.44
N TYR A 324 26.87 -19.90 -24.41
CA TYR A 324 26.18 -19.80 -23.13
C TYR A 324 24.95 -18.90 -23.16
N LEU A 325 24.84 -18.01 -24.16
CA LEU A 325 23.67 -17.14 -24.34
C LEU A 325 22.53 -17.83 -25.08
N LYS A 326 22.80 -18.82 -25.94
CA LYS A 326 21.77 -19.52 -26.73
C LYS A 326 20.60 -20.05 -25.88
N PRO A 327 20.83 -20.69 -24.71
CA PRO A 327 19.73 -21.13 -23.84
C PRO A 327 18.86 -19.98 -23.29
N LEU A 328 19.39 -18.75 -23.27
CA LEU A 328 18.71 -17.56 -22.77
C LEU A 328 17.99 -16.79 -23.89
N ALA A 329 17.96 -17.33 -25.12
CA ALA A 329 17.36 -16.66 -26.27
C ALA A 329 15.85 -16.45 -26.05
N PHE A 330 15.42 -15.20 -26.19
CA PHE A 330 14.04 -14.79 -25.99
C PHE A 330 13.24 -14.90 -27.31
N GLU A 331 12.93 -16.15 -27.68
CA GLU A 331 12.23 -16.47 -28.93
C GLU A 331 10.71 -16.36 -28.79
N GLN A 332 10.16 -16.82 -27.67
CA GLN A 332 8.72 -16.89 -27.42
C GLN A 332 8.26 -15.80 -26.45
N ASN A 333 7.07 -15.26 -26.68
CA ASN A 333 6.47 -14.30 -25.75
C ASN A 333 6.11 -14.99 -24.43
N PHE A 334 6.30 -14.28 -23.32
CA PHE A 334 5.75 -14.73 -22.05
C PHE A 334 4.21 -14.76 -22.10
N PRO A 335 3.56 -15.77 -21.48
CA PRO A 335 2.11 -15.86 -21.45
C PRO A 335 1.47 -14.78 -20.56
N ASN A 336 0.14 -14.66 -20.65
CA ASN A 336 -0.71 -13.78 -19.83
C ASN A 336 -0.48 -12.27 -20.04
N THR A 337 -0.11 -11.84 -21.25
CA THR A 337 -0.03 -10.41 -21.62
C THR A 337 -1.07 -9.98 -22.66
N GLU A 338 -1.96 -10.88 -23.11
CA GLU A 338 -2.94 -10.55 -24.17
C GLU A 338 -3.98 -9.52 -23.74
N ASN A 339 -4.41 -9.56 -22.48
CA ASN A 339 -5.39 -8.64 -21.90
C ASN A 339 -4.72 -7.59 -21.01
N PHE A 340 -3.47 -7.22 -21.33
CA PHE A 340 -2.70 -6.32 -20.50
C PHE A 340 -3.25 -4.89 -20.52
N ILE A 341 -3.32 -4.29 -19.33
CA ILE A 341 -3.62 -2.87 -19.13
C ILE A 341 -2.43 -2.23 -18.44
N GLU A 342 -1.99 -1.10 -18.96
CA GLU A 342 -0.88 -0.36 -18.38
C GLU A 342 -1.18 0.09 -16.96
N SER A 343 -0.25 -0.18 -16.05
CA SER A 343 -0.35 0.18 -14.64
C SER A 343 0.28 1.55 -14.40
N PHE A 344 -0.32 2.36 -13.52
CA PHE A 344 0.29 3.64 -13.14
C PHE A 344 1.35 3.43 -12.07
N SER A 345 2.38 4.27 -12.13
CA SER A 345 3.35 4.40 -11.06
C SER A 345 2.87 5.34 -9.96
N SER A 346 3.54 5.31 -8.81
CA SER A 346 3.37 6.33 -7.79
C SER A 346 3.90 7.71 -8.20
N ARG A 347 4.76 7.78 -9.22
CA ARG A 347 5.34 9.03 -9.73
C ARG A 347 4.35 9.79 -10.61
N THR A 348 4.50 11.11 -10.58
CA THR A 348 3.81 12.02 -11.48
C THR A 348 4.81 12.79 -12.32
N ASP A 349 4.42 13.17 -13.53
CA ASP A 349 5.24 14.01 -14.40
C ASP A 349 5.26 15.48 -13.91
N GLU A 350 5.92 16.36 -14.69
CA GLU A 350 5.99 17.81 -14.41
C GLU A 350 4.60 18.48 -14.38
N ASN A 351 3.59 17.87 -15.01
CA ASN A 351 2.20 18.33 -15.05
C ASN A 351 1.32 17.69 -13.96
N HIS A 352 1.90 16.91 -13.04
CA HIS A 352 1.20 16.11 -12.03
C HIS A 352 0.30 14.99 -12.59
N GLU A 353 0.53 14.56 -13.84
CA GLU A 353 -0.15 13.41 -14.44
C GLU A 353 0.52 12.09 -14.04
N SER A 354 -0.26 11.01 -13.96
CA SER A 354 0.26 9.70 -13.58
C SER A 354 1.07 9.08 -14.71
N ILE A 355 2.29 8.65 -14.42
CA ILE A 355 3.20 8.04 -15.41
C ILE A 355 2.97 6.53 -15.47
N PHE A 356 2.97 5.93 -16.66
CA PHE A 356 2.90 4.48 -16.82
C PHE A 356 4.17 3.78 -16.34
N ALA A 357 4.00 2.61 -15.73
CA ALA A 357 5.10 1.85 -15.16
C ALA A 357 6.11 1.40 -16.23
N THR A 358 5.65 0.98 -17.41
CA THR A 358 6.54 0.50 -18.48
C THR A 358 7.41 1.62 -19.06
N ASP A 359 6.93 2.86 -19.12
CA ASP A 359 7.72 4.01 -19.58
C ASP A 359 8.93 4.27 -18.69
N ILE A 360 8.76 4.17 -17.36
CA ILE A 360 9.87 4.31 -16.41
C ILE A 360 10.89 3.17 -16.58
N ILE A 361 10.42 1.93 -16.79
CA ILE A 361 11.31 0.79 -17.06
C ILE A 361 12.09 1.01 -18.36
N LYS A 362 11.44 1.57 -19.39
CA LYS A 362 12.08 1.90 -20.67
C LYS A 362 13.17 2.95 -20.52
N GLU A 363 12.89 4.03 -19.80
CA GLU A 363 13.84 5.10 -19.51
C GLU A 363 15.05 4.53 -18.77
N TRP A 364 14.81 3.80 -17.67
CA TRP A 364 15.86 3.11 -16.91
C TRP A 364 16.69 2.16 -17.77
N TYR A 365 16.06 1.38 -18.65
CA TYR A 365 16.75 0.42 -19.49
C TYR A 365 17.77 1.09 -20.44
N LEU A 366 17.52 2.34 -20.85
CA LEU A 366 18.42 3.09 -21.73
C LEU A 366 19.57 3.80 -20.99
N GLU A 367 19.52 3.92 -19.67
CA GLU A 367 20.57 4.55 -18.87
C GLU A 367 21.80 3.64 -18.69
N GLU A 368 23.01 4.21 -18.68
CA GLU A 368 24.22 3.49 -18.25
C GLU A 368 24.50 3.75 -16.76
N ASN A 369 25.24 2.87 -16.09
CA ASN A 369 25.48 2.93 -14.63
C ASN A 369 24.19 2.91 -13.77
N SER A 370 23.10 2.38 -14.34
CA SER A 370 21.80 2.20 -13.67
C SER A 370 21.45 0.71 -13.72
N PRO A 371 22.07 -0.11 -12.84
CA PRO A 371 22.07 -1.56 -13.02
C PRO A 371 20.81 -2.26 -12.50
N LEU A 372 20.08 -1.61 -11.59
CA LEU A 372 19.00 -2.22 -10.84
C LEU A 372 17.77 -1.33 -10.80
N ILE A 373 16.63 -1.89 -11.20
CA ILE A 373 15.29 -1.35 -10.94
C ILE A 373 14.49 -2.33 -10.09
N VAL A 374 13.74 -1.80 -9.12
CA VAL A 374 12.91 -2.59 -8.21
C VAL A 374 11.46 -2.15 -8.32
N LEU A 375 10.61 -3.08 -8.74
CA LEU A 375 9.17 -2.91 -8.83
C LEU A 375 8.55 -3.34 -7.51
N THR A 376 7.98 -2.39 -6.77
CA THR A 376 7.28 -2.61 -5.51
C THR A 376 5.78 -2.50 -5.67
N GLY A 377 5.06 -3.10 -4.72
CA GLY A 377 3.61 -2.98 -4.63
C GLY A 377 2.98 -4.22 -4.01
N PRO A 378 1.68 -4.16 -3.69
CA PRO A 378 1.01 -5.25 -2.99
C PRO A 378 0.92 -6.54 -3.83
N GLY A 379 0.67 -7.66 -3.14
CA GLY A 379 0.38 -8.94 -3.81
C GLY A 379 -0.84 -8.81 -4.74
N GLY A 380 -0.73 -9.31 -5.97
CA GLY A 380 -1.82 -9.28 -6.96
C GLY A 380 -1.94 -8.00 -7.80
N VAL A 381 -1.08 -6.99 -7.58
CA VAL A 381 -1.12 -5.69 -8.28
C VAL A 381 -0.60 -5.73 -9.73
N GLY A 382 -0.01 -6.85 -10.17
CA GLY A 382 0.44 -7.04 -11.55
C GLY A 382 1.93 -6.75 -11.84
N LYS A 383 2.81 -6.72 -10.81
CA LYS A 383 4.27 -6.53 -10.98
C LYS A 383 4.88 -7.43 -12.06
N THR A 384 4.73 -8.74 -11.92
CA THR A 384 5.19 -9.74 -12.90
C THR A 384 4.62 -9.48 -14.30
N THR A 385 3.33 -9.11 -14.38
CA THR A 385 2.65 -8.85 -15.65
C THR A 385 3.21 -7.61 -16.36
N VAL A 386 3.52 -6.56 -15.62
CA VAL A 386 4.18 -5.34 -16.14
C VAL A 386 5.56 -5.69 -16.71
N VAL A 387 6.37 -6.48 -16.00
CA VAL A 387 7.69 -6.92 -16.48
C VAL A 387 7.55 -7.77 -17.75
N ARG A 388 6.65 -8.77 -17.75
CA ARG A 388 6.40 -9.61 -18.94
C ARG A 388 5.94 -8.78 -20.14
N ASN A 389 5.06 -7.79 -19.93
CA ASN A 389 4.62 -6.91 -21.01
C ASN A 389 5.77 -6.06 -21.55
N PHE A 390 6.60 -5.47 -20.68
CA PHE A 390 7.81 -4.74 -21.10
C PHE A 390 8.72 -5.59 -22.00
N LEU A 391 8.96 -6.85 -21.62
CA LEU A 391 9.77 -7.78 -22.40
C LEU A 391 9.11 -8.12 -23.75
N ASN A 392 7.82 -8.46 -23.75
CA ASN A 392 7.08 -8.85 -24.96
C ASN A 392 6.93 -7.71 -25.98
N THR A 393 6.88 -6.45 -25.52
CA THR A 393 6.56 -5.29 -26.38
C THR A 393 7.75 -4.34 -26.56
N GLN A 394 8.16 -3.67 -25.49
CA GLN A 394 9.12 -2.58 -25.54
C GLN A 394 10.55 -3.06 -25.77
N LEU A 395 10.98 -4.15 -25.13
CA LEU A 395 12.33 -4.70 -25.35
C LEU A 395 12.53 -5.14 -26.80
N LYS A 396 11.55 -5.86 -27.37
CA LYS A 396 11.57 -6.28 -28.78
C LYS A 396 11.63 -5.07 -29.72
N ALA A 397 10.86 -4.02 -29.44
CA ALA A 397 10.91 -2.78 -30.22
C ALA A 397 12.26 -2.05 -30.10
N LEU A 398 12.88 -2.04 -28.92
CA LEU A 398 14.12 -1.31 -28.66
C LEU A 398 15.35 -1.91 -29.35
N ARG A 399 15.47 -3.24 -29.47
CA ARG A 399 16.61 -3.85 -30.18
C ARG A 399 16.33 -4.37 -31.60
N GLY A 400 15.09 -4.26 -32.08
CA GLY A 400 14.74 -4.64 -33.45
C GLY A 400 15.11 -6.10 -33.75
N ASN A 401 15.83 -6.32 -34.86
CA ASN A 401 16.19 -7.65 -35.37
C ASN A 401 17.40 -8.34 -34.68
N SER A 402 17.99 -7.74 -33.64
CA SER A 402 19.08 -8.42 -32.91
C SER A 402 18.52 -9.45 -31.94
N ASP A 403 19.25 -10.57 -31.73
CA ASP A 403 18.88 -11.54 -30.69
C ASP A 403 18.70 -10.87 -29.32
N HIS A 404 17.60 -11.20 -28.67
CA HIS A 404 17.29 -10.76 -27.32
C HIS A 404 17.58 -11.92 -26.37
N TYR A 405 18.29 -11.66 -25.28
CA TYR A 405 18.59 -12.67 -24.28
C TYR A 405 18.03 -12.23 -22.92
N VAL A 406 17.30 -13.14 -22.28
CA VAL A 406 16.57 -12.89 -21.04
C VAL A 406 16.82 -14.06 -20.09
N LEU A 407 17.36 -13.75 -18.91
CA LEU A 407 17.42 -14.69 -17.78
C LEU A 407 16.27 -14.36 -16.82
N PHE A 408 15.19 -15.15 -16.89
CA PHE A 408 14.03 -14.99 -16.02
C PHE A 408 14.13 -16.00 -14.87
N LEU A 409 14.28 -15.51 -13.65
CA LEU A 409 14.42 -16.30 -12.44
C LEU A 409 13.16 -16.12 -11.58
N ASP A 410 12.37 -17.19 -11.46
CA ASP A 410 11.21 -17.24 -10.58
C ASP A 410 11.65 -17.68 -9.19
N SER A 411 11.50 -16.79 -8.21
CA SER A 411 11.93 -17.05 -6.85
C SER A 411 11.28 -18.30 -6.25
N SER A 412 10.02 -18.59 -6.62
CA SER A 412 9.29 -19.75 -6.10
C SER A 412 9.89 -21.08 -6.55
N SER A 413 10.32 -21.18 -7.82
CA SER A 413 10.98 -22.40 -8.33
C SER A 413 12.40 -22.54 -7.80
N LEU A 414 13.11 -21.42 -7.64
CA LEU A 414 14.47 -21.41 -7.13
C LEU A 414 14.56 -21.96 -5.70
N LEU A 415 13.59 -21.62 -4.84
CA LEU A 415 13.54 -22.12 -3.45
C LEU A 415 13.60 -23.65 -3.35
N GLU A 416 13.01 -24.37 -4.31
CA GLU A 416 13.02 -25.84 -4.34
C GLU A 416 14.37 -26.42 -4.80
N GLN A 417 15.13 -25.66 -5.61
CA GLN A 417 16.34 -26.12 -6.28
C GLN A 417 17.63 -25.75 -5.55
N LEU A 418 17.57 -24.76 -4.66
CA LEU A 418 18.71 -24.28 -3.89
C LEU A 418 19.20 -25.34 -2.90
N LYS A 419 20.39 -25.89 -3.18
CA LYS A 419 21.08 -26.88 -2.32
C LYS A 419 21.95 -26.24 -1.23
N SER A 420 22.16 -24.93 -1.27
CA SER A 420 23.05 -24.20 -0.37
C SER A 420 22.30 -23.26 0.58
N ASP A 421 22.71 -23.25 1.84
CA ASP A 421 22.09 -22.44 2.90
C ASP A 421 22.33 -20.92 2.77
N ARG A 422 23.18 -20.47 1.83
CA ARG A 422 23.51 -19.04 1.65
C ARG A 422 23.53 -18.67 0.17
N ILE A 423 22.85 -17.58 -0.14
CA ILE A 423 22.85 -16.93 -1.46
C ILE A 423 23.49 -15.56 -1.27
N SER A 424 24.51 -15.26 -2.07
CA SER A 424 25.26 -14.00 -1.98
C SER A 424 25.37 -13.25 -3.29
N SER A 425 25.19 -13.93 -4.42
CA SER A 425 25.34 -13.37 -5.76
C SER A 425 24.22 -13.81 -6.71
N ILE A 426 24.07 -13.09 -7.83
CA ILE A 426 23.17 -13.50 -8.92
C ILE A 426 23.66 -14.80 -9.57
N TYR A 427 24.96 -15.06 -9.57
CA TYR A 427 25.52 -16.29 -10.11
C TYR A 427 25.10 -17.53 -9.32
N ASP A 428 24.92 -17.40 -8.00
CA ASP A 428 24.37 -18.47 -7.15
C ASP A 428 22.94 -18.86 -7.60
N LEU A 429 22.11 -17.85 -7.91
CA LEU A 429 20.74 -18.05 -8.41
C LEU A 429 20.74 -18.66 -9.82
N TYR A 430 21.61 -18.18 -10.71
CA TYR A 430 21.76 -18.74 -12.05
C TYR A 430 22.15 -20.23 -12.02
N LYS A 431 23.06 -20.61 -11.13
CA LYS A 431 23.47 -22.01 -10.95
C LYS A 431 22.37 -22.91 -10.40
N ALA A 432 21.47 -22.37 -9.59
CA ALA A 432 20.34 -23.14 -9.07
C ALA A 432 19.34 -23.50 -10.19
N GLU A 433 19.06 -22.55 -11.08
CA GLU A 433 18.07 -22.72 -12.17
C GLU A 433 18.54 -23.67 -13.28
N ILE A 434 19.83 -23.66 -13.64
CA ILE A 434 20.35 -24.41 -14.78
C ILE A 434 20.99 -25.72 -14.31
N SER A 435 20.35 -26.86 -14.60
CA SER A 435 20.76 -28.17 -14.08
C SER A 435 21.76 -28.96 -14.94
N ASP A 436 21.86 -28.76 -16.26
CA ASP A 436 22.52 -29.76 -17.16
C ASP A 436 23.24 -29.21 -18.42
N SER A 437 23.63 -27.93 -18.49
CA SER A 437 24.36 -27.37 -19.66
C SER A 437 25.78 -26.90 -19.32
N GLU A 438 26.62 -26.67 -20.34
CA GLU A 438 27.89 -25.97 -20.14
C GLU A 438 27.60 -24.62 -19.47
N HIS A 439 27.95 -24.50 -18.19
CA HIS A 439 27.66 -23.30 -17.42
C HIS A 439 28.61 -22.18 -17.81
N PHE A 440 28.11 -20.94 -17.74
CA PHE A 440 29.02 -19.82 -17.63
C PHE A 440 30.01 -20.06 -16.49
N THR A 441 31.30 -19.82 -16.73
CA THR A 441 32.21 -19.53 -15.62
C THR A 441 31.78 -18.23 -14.96
N GLU A 442 32.02 -18.08 -13.66
CA GLU A 442 31.62 -16.87 -12.93
C GLU A 442 32.20 -15.59 -13.57
N GLU A 443 33.42 -15.66 -14.11
CA GLU A 443 34.06 -14.55 -14.81
C GLU A 443 33.37 -14.19 -16.13
N LEU A 444 33.03 -15.18 -16.96
CA LEU A 444 32.30 -14.96 -18.21
C LEU A 444 30.87 -14.47 -17.95
N PHE A 445 30.24 -14.96 -16.88
CA PHE A 445 28.93 -14.47 -16.42
C PHE A 445 29.02 -12.99 -16.03
N LYS A 446 29.99 -12.62 -15.19
CA LYS A 446 30.24 -11.23 -14.79
C LYS A 446 30.51 -10.33 -16.00
N LEU A 447 31.35 -10.78 -16.93
CA LEU A 447 31.68 -10.01 -18.14
C LEU A 447 30.48 -9.82 -19.07
N SER A 448 29.69 -10.87 -19.30
CA SER A 448 28.53 -10.81 -20.18
C SER A 448 27.42 -9.90 -19.62
N ILE A 449 27.24 -9.87 -18.29
CA ILE A 449 26.34 -8.96 -17.59
C ILE A 449 26.83 -7.51 -17.67
N ASP A 450 28.10 -7.24 -17.36
CA ASP A 450 28.67 -5.88 -17.44
C ASP A 450 28.55 -5.30 -18.85
N ASN A 451 28.71 -6.16 -19.86
CA ASN A 451 28.51 -5.81 -21.28
C ASN A 451 27.04 -5.59 -21.67
N GLY A 452 26.06 -5.93 -20.82
CA GLY A 452 24.64 -5.80 -21.13
C GLY A 452 24.17 -6.77 -22.23
N SER A 453 24.75 -7.97 -22.26
CA SER A 453 24.46 -8.99 -23.28
C SER A 453 23.09 -9.66 -23.09
N PHE A 454 22.57 -9.68 -21.87
CA PHE A 454 21.23 -10.15 -21.53
C PHE A 454 20.68 -9.34 -20.35
N ILE A 455 19.35 -9.36 -20.18
CA ILE A 455 18.65 -8.77 -19.03
C ILE A 455 18.29 -9.87 -18.02
N ILE A 456 18.37 -9.54 -16.73
CA ILE A 456 18.03 -10.45 -15.64
C ILE A 456 16.74 -9.99 -14.98
N ILE A 457 15.81 -10.91 -14.77
CA ILE A 457 14.57 -10.67 -14.03
C ILE A 457 14.57 -11.59 -12.82
N LEU A 458 14.49 -11.00 -11.62
CA LEU A 458 14.26 -11.71 -10.37
C LEU A 458 12.82 -11.44 -9.95
N ASP A 459 11.92 -12.38 -10.25
CA ASP A 459 10.51 -12.24 -9.92
C ASP A 459 10.24 -12.81 -8.52
N GLY A 460 9.69 -12.01 -7.62
CA GLY A 460 9.29 -12.43 -6.28
C GLY A 460 10.44 -12.52 -5.27
N LEU A 461 11.40 -11.57 -5.29
CA LEU A 461 12.54 -11.60 -4.34
C LEU A 461 12.08 -11.64 -2.87
N ASP A 462 10.89 -11.13 -2.57
CA ASP A 462 10.26 -11.27 -1.26
C ASP A 462 10.18 -12.72 -0.77
N GLU A 463 9.99 -13.69 -1.66
CA GLU A 463 9.92 -15.11 -1.33
C GLU A 463 11.30 -15.67 -0.92
N ILE A 464 12.39 -15.17 -1.52
CA ILE A 464 13.77 -15.52 -1.10
C ILE A 464 14.13 -14.84 0.22
N ILE A 465 13.76 -13.58 0.42
CA ILE A 465 14.02 -12.83 1.66
C ILE A 465 13.29 -13.47 2.86
N SER A 466 12.07 -13.97 2.63
CA SER A 466 11.22 -14.55 3.69
C SER A 466 11.39 -16.06 3.87
N GLY A 467 12.04 -16.75 2.92
CA GLY A 467 12.19 -18.21 2.89
C GLY A 467 12.87 -18.79 4.14
N VAL A 468 12.25 -19.82 4.71
CA VAL A 468 12.61 -20.45 6.00
C VAL A 468 14.07 -20.94 6.06
N ASN A 469 14.63 -21.40 4.93
CA ASN A 469 15.88 -22.18 4.90
C ASN A 469 17.09 -21.45 4.30
N ILE A 470 16.98 -20.18 3.90
CA ILE A 470 18.03 -19.47 3.18
C ILE A 470 18.51 -18.26 3.99
N LYS A 471 19.81 -18.21 4.28
CA LYS A 471 20.47 -17.02 4.82
C LYS A 471 20.74 -16.03 3.68
N PHE A 472 19.70 -15.30 3.27
CA PHE A 472 19.83 -14.24 2.28
C PHE A 472 20.28 -12.93 2.95
N GLN A 473 21.38 -12.35 2.47
CA GLN A 473 21.88 -11.05 2.95
C GLN A 473 21.76 -10.00 1.84
N LEU A 474 20.72 -9.17 1.92
CA LEU A 474 20.42 -8.18 0.88
C LEU A 474 21.57 -7.18 0.65
N GLN A 475 22.29 -6.77 1.71
CA GLN A 475 23.44 -5.86 1.57
C GLN A 475 24.57 -6.49 0.73
N ASP A 476 24.97 -7.72 1.04
CA ASP A 476 25.99 -8.45 0.28
C ASP A 476 25.58 -8.60 -1.19
N PHE A 477 24.31 -8.96 -1.41
CA PHE A 477 23.73 -9.13 -2.74
C PHE A 477 23.77 -7.84 -3.56
N LEU A 478 23.36 -6.70 -2.98
CA LEU A 478 23.41 -5.40 -3.62
C LEU A 478 24.86 -4.96 -3.88
N ASN A 479 25.76 -5.17 -2.93
CA ASN A 479 27.18 -4.88 -3.09
C ASN A 479 27.77 -5.62 -4.30
N ASN A 480 27.47 -6.90 -4.44
CA ASN A 480 27.89 -7.71 -5.57
C ASN A 480 27.37 -7.16 -6.92
N ILE A 481 26.13 -6.65 -6.98
CA ILE A 481 25.58 -5.96 -8.17
C ILE A 481 26.38 -4.72 -8.55
N PHE A 482 26.58 -3.79 -7.62
CA PHE A 482 27.16 -2.48 -7.94
C PHE A 482 28.69 -2.52 -8.07
N VAL A 483 29.36 -3.47 -7.42
CA VAL A 483 30.84 -3.59 -7.41
C VAL A 483 31.32 -4.62 -8.42
N ASP A 484 30.73 -5.83 -8.43
CA ASP A 484 31.29 -6.96 -9.18
C ASP A 484 30.67 -7.14 -10.56
N TYR A 485 29.42 -6.71 -10.77
CA TYR A 485 28.74 -6.81 -12.06
C TYR A 485 28.78 -5.53 -12.90
N CYS A 486 29.12 -4.38 -12.31
CA CYS A 486 29.15 -3.08 -13.00
C CYS A 486 30.57 -2.49 -13.08
N PHE A 487 31.59 -3.30 -13.32
CA PHE A 487 32.98 -2.91 -13.12
C PHE A 487 33.63 -2.18 -14.31
N ASN A 488 33.05 -2.23 -15.52
CA ASN A 488 33.69 -1.68 -16.72
C ASN A 488 32.74 -0.91 -17.65
N LEU A 489 31.92 -1.60 -18.47
CA LEU A 489 30.95 -0.94 -19.34
C LEU A 489 29.70 -0.47 -18.58
N ALA A 490 29.41 -1.10 -17.44
CA ALA A 490 28.28 -0.75 -16.58
C ALA A 490 26.93 -0.70 -17.32
N LYS A 491 26.72 -1.69 -18.21
CA LYS A 491 25.48 -1.90 -18.98
C LYS A 491 24.59 -2.99 -18.41
N THR A 492 24.91 -3.44 -17.20
CA THR A 492 24.10 -4.36 -16.40
C THR A 492 22.64 -3.89 -16.34
N LYS A 493 21.70 -4.83 -16.50
CA LYS A 493 20.26 -4.58 -16.37
C LYS A 493 19.59 -5.70 -15.60
N ILE A 494 19.14 -5.38 -14.39
CA ILE A 494 18.46 -6.30 -13.48
C ILE A 494 17.13 -5.66 -13.06
N ILE A 495 16.05 -6.41 -13.24
CA ILE A 495 14.71 -6.05 -12.77
C ILE A 495 14.37 -6.96 -11.61
N ILE A 496 13.99 -6.39 -10.47
CA ILE A 496 13.51 -7.14 -9.30
C ILE A 496 12.04 -6.80 -9.08
N THR A 497 11.21 -7.81 -8.84
CA THR A 497 9.87 -7.59 -8.27
C THR A 497 9.88 -7.98 -6.80
N CYS A 498 9.28 -7.14 -5.95
CA CYS A 498 9.21 -7.39 -4.52
C CYS A 498 7.94 -6.76 -3.95
N ARG A 499 7.49 -7.21 -2.78
CA ARG A 499 6.45 -6.51 -2.02
C ARG A 499 7.02 -5.25 -1.41
N ASP A 500 6.21 -4.20 -1.41
CA ASP A 500 6.54 -2.88 -0.88
C ASP A 500 7.09 -2.94 0.55
N TYR A 501 6.38 -3.57 1.48
CA TYR A 501 6.79 -3.58 2.88
C TYR A 501 8.07 -4.40 3.13
N ILE A 502 8.25 -5.54 2.46
CA ILE A 502 9.46 -6.39 2.61
C ILE A 502 10.68 -5.63 2.10
N TRP A 503 10.54 -4.98 0.94
CA TRP A 503 11.60 -4.16 0.38
C TRP A 503 11.95 -2.98 1.30
N GLU A 504 10.96 -2.24 1.79
CA GLU A 504 11.13 -1.11 2.71
C GLU A 504 11.80 -1.53 4.02
N GLU A 505 11.35 -2.61 4.66
CA GLU A 505 11.98 -3.11 5.89
C GLU A 505 13.43 -3.55 5.64
N SER A 506 13.67 -4.27 4.55
CA SER A 506 15.01 -4.79 4.24
C SER A 506 15.98 -3.67 3.87
N ILE A 507 15.57 -2.68 3.07
CA ILE A 507 16.44 -1.58 2.64
C ILE A 507 16.78 -0.64 3.81
N ASN A 508 15.86 -0.44 4.75
CA ASN A 508 16.08 0.42 5.92
C ASN A 508 17.13 -0.13 6.89
N LEU A 509 17.49 -1.42 6.79
CA LEU A 509 18.55 -2.06 7.58
C LEU A 509 19.94 -1.90 6.95
N ILE A 510 20.02 -1.39 5.72
CA ILE A 510 21.27 -1.29 4.97
C ILE A 510 21.94 0.06 5.25
N SER A 511 23.26 0.03 5.49
CA SER A 511 24.06 1.22 5.80
C SER A 511 24.57 1.96 4.56
N GLU A 512 24.65 1.28 3.42
CA GLU A 512 25.17 1.80 2.15
C GLU A 512 24.06 2.35 1.24
N ASP A 513 24.32 3.48 0.56
CA ASP A 513 23.38 4.10 -0.37
C ASP A 513 23.64 3.61 -1.81
N PHE A 514 22.81 2.66 -2.27
CA PHE A 514 22.87 2.11 -3.63
C PHE A 514 22.00 2.92 -4.59
N ASN A 515 22.46 3.13 -5.83
CA ASN A 515 21.67 3.79 -6.87
C ASN A 515 20.61 2.84 -7.46
N ILE A 516 19.53 2.62 -6.72
CA ILE A 516 18.45 1.71 -7.10
C ILE A 516 17.28 2.53 -7.62
N GLU A 517 16.87 2.25 -8.86
CA GLU A 517 15.63 2.84 -9.38
C GLU A 517 14.44 2.14 -8.74
N LYS A 518 13.60 2.87 -8.00
CA LYS A 518 12.40 2.29 -7.36
C LYS A 518 11.14 2.70 -8.11
N LEU A 519 10.33 1.72 -8.45
CA LEU A 519 9.06 1.86 -9.15
C LEU A 519 7.92 1.23 -8.33
N ASP A 520 7.06 2.05 -7.74
CA ASP A 520 5.90 1.55 -7.00
C ASP A 520 4.66 1.49 -7.89
N ILE A 521 4.07 0.30 -8.02
CA ILE A 521 2.94 0.03 -8.92
C ILE A 521 1.62 0.22 -8.18
N LYS A 522 0.76 1.06 -8.74
CA LYS A 522 -0.59 1.30 -8.22
C LYS A 522 -1.59 0.26 -8.73
N PRO A 523 -2.62 -0.09 -7.92
CA PRO A 523 -3.76 -0.85 -8.41
C PRO A 523 -4.55 -0.06 -9.46
N PHE A 524 -5.43 -0.73 -10.20
CA PHE A 524 -6.20 -0.12 -11.27
C PHE A 524 -7.23 0.86 -10.73
N ASN A 525 -7.44 1.95 -11.44
CA ASN A 525 -8.58 2.84 -11.25
C ASN A 525 -9.80 2.35 -12.05
N TYR A 526 -10.92 3.07 -11.94
CA TYR A 526 -12.16 2.73 -12.64
C TYR A 526 -11.99 2.65 -14.17
N THR A 527 -11.22 3.57 -14.75
CA THR A 527 -10.96 3.62 -16.20
C THR A 527 -10.16 2.40 -16.66
N GLN A 528 -9.07 2.06 -15.96
CA GLN A 528 -8.25 0.88 -16.23
C GLN A 528 -9.06 -0.42 -16.09
N THR A 529 -9.94 -0.50 -15.09
CA THR A 529 -10.86 -1.64 -14.90
C THR A 529 -11.86 -1.79 -16.04
N THR A 530 -12.41 -0.67 -16.52
CA THR A 530 -13.31 -0.66 -17.67
C THR A 530 -12.59 -1.17 -18.92
N ASN A 531 -11.41 -0.59 -19.19
CA ASN A 531 -10.57 -1.00 -20.32
C ASN A 531 -10.17 -2.49 -20.21
N PHE A 532 -9.85 -3.00 -19.02
CA PHE A 532 -9.53 -4.41 -18.79
C PHE A 532 -10.65 -5.33 -19.29
N PHE A 533 -11.89 -5.08 -18.87
CA PHE A 533 -13.02 -5.90 -19.30
C PHE A 533 -13.37 -5.72 -20.78
N GLU A 534 -13.19 -4.52 -21.33
CA GLU A 534 -13.34 -4.29 -22.78
C GLU A 534 -12.38 -5.16 -23.59
N ILE A 535 -11.13 -5.29 -23.16
CA ILE A 535 -10.14 -6.16 -23.80
C ILE A 535 -10.50 -7.64 -23.58
N CYS A 536 -10.87 -8.04 -22.35
CA CYS A 536 -11.19 -9.43 -22.04
C CYS A 536 -12.41 -9.97 -22.80
N PHE A 537 -13.41 -9.13 -23.06
CA PHE A 537 -14.70 -9.52 -23.67
C PHE A 537 -14.94 -8.80 -24.99
N LYS A 538 -13.92 -8.64 -25.83
CA LYS A 538 -13.96 -7.96 -27.14
C LYS A 538 -15.36 -7.99 -27.78
N ASN A 539 -15.97 -6.81 -27.94
CA ASN A 539 -17.31 -6.60 -28.54
C ASN A 539 -18.54 -7.20 -27.80
N ASP A 540 -18.38 -7.95 -26.71
CA ASP A 540 -19.48 -8.42 -25.84
C ASP A 540 -19.77 -7.44 -24.70
N ILE A 541 -20.51 -6.38 -25.05
CA ILE A 541 -20.93 -5.32 -24.12
C ILE A 541 -21.71 -5.88 -22.92
N LYS A 542 -22.43 -7.00 -23.09
CA LYS A 542 -23.24 -7.58 -22.02
C LYS A 542 -22.35 -8.21 -20.95
N SER A 543 -21.33 -8.96 -21.35
CA SER A 543 -20.36 -9.54 -20.43
C SER A 543 -19.45 -8.49 -19.79
N GLN A 544 -19.08 -7.45 -20.53
CA GLN A 544 -18.37 -6.27 -19.99
C GLN A 544 -19.18 -5.62 -18.87
N LYS A 545 -20.44 -5.27 -19.14
CA LYS A 545 -21.33 -4.64 -18.15
C LYS A 545 -21.57 -5.55 -16.94
N LYS A 546 -21.81 -6.85 -17.17
CA LYS A 546 -21.97 -7.85 -16.10
C LYS A 546 -20.74 -7.90 -15.18
N SER A 547 -19.53 -7.91 -15.77
CA SER A 547 -18.28 -7.94 -15.01
C SER A 547 -18.07 -6.67 -14.20
N LEU A 548 -18.33 -5.50 -14.80
CA LEU A 548 -18.27 -4.21 -14.12
C LEU A 548 -19.28 -4.14 -12.97
N ASP A 549 -20.52 -4.59 -13.17
CA ASP A 549 -21.56 -4.60 -12.13
C ASP A 549 -21.19 -5.53 -10.97
N MET A 550 -20.57 -6.68 -11.25
CA MET A 550 -20.05 -7.60 -10.22
C MET A 550 -18.98 -6.94 -9.36
N VAL A 551 -17.97 -6.34 -9.99
CA VAL A 551 -16.88 -5.69 -9.26
C VAL A 551 -17.37 -4.44 -8.51
N LYS A 552 -18.28 -3.66 -9.11
CA LYS A 552 -18.95 -2.54 -8.43
C LYS A 552 -19.72 -3.01 -7.19
N THR A 553 -20.37 -4.18 -7.22
CA THR A 553 -21.10 -4.70 -6.06
C THR A 553 -20.16 -5.11 -4.93
N LEU A 554 -18.95 -5.58 -5.26
CA LEU A 554 -17.91 -5.90 -4.27
C LEU A 554 -17.35 -4.62 -3.60
N ILE A 555 -17.23 -3.52 -4.38
CA ILE A 555 -16.55 -2.29 -3.95
C ILE A 555 -17.52 -1.20 -3.46
N SER A 556 -18.77 -1.17 -3.89
CA SER A 556 -19.77 -0.19 -3.40
C SER A 556 -20.08 -0.33 -1.90
N LYS A 557 -19.58 -1.40 -1.27
CA LYS A 557 -19.61 -1.65 0.18
C LYS A 557 -18.33 -1.20 0.90
N SER A 558 -17.33 -0.68 0.20
CA SER A 558 -16.08 -0.16 0.77
C SER A 558 -15.87 1.32 0.41
N ASN A 559 -15.02 2.01 1.18
CA ASN A 559 -14.62 3.39 0.89
C ASN A 559 -13.49 3.48 -0.16
N GLU A 560 -13.12 2.37 -0.82
CA GLU A 560 -11.99 2.32 -1.73
C GLU A 560 -12.41 2.48 -3.21
N THR A 561 -11.56 3.14 -4.00
CA THR A 561 -11.79 3.41 -5.45
C THR A 561 -10.87 2.59 -6.37
N TYR A 562 -10.17 1.60 -5.83
CA TYR A 562 -9.10 0.89 -6.52
C TYR A 562 -9.39 -0.60 -6.69
N TYR A 563 -8.86 -1.16 -7.78
CA TYR A 563 -9.19 -2.50 -8.26
C TYR A 563 -7.91 -3.34 -8.42
N SER A 564 -7.83 -4.46 -7.71
CA SER A 564 -6.70 -5.39 -7.86
C SER A 564 -6.82 -6.15 -9.20
N PRO A 565 -5.82 -6.12 -10.10
CA PRO A 565 -5.86 -6.83 -11.38
C PRO A 565 -6.20 -8.31 -11.24
N PHE A 566 -5.66 -8.99 -10.22
CA PHE A 566 -6.00 -10.38 -9.94
C PHE A 566 -7.52 -10.63 -9.70
N MET A 567 -8.19 -9.72 -9.00
CA MET A 567 -9.63 -9.82 -8.77
C MET A 567 -10.41 -9.67 -10.08
N LEU A 568 -9.95 -8.77 -10.95
CA LEU A 568 -10.57 -8.53 -12.25
C LEU A 568 -10.40 -9.75 -13.16
N ASP A 569 -9.21 -10.34 -13.19
CA ASP A 569 -8.92 -11.55 -13.96
C ASP A 569 -9.83 -12.70 -13.53
N THR A 570 -9.95 -12.91 -12.22
CA THR A 570 -10.86 -13.92 -11.66
C THR A 570 -12.31 -13.65 -12.08
N VAL A 571 -12.80 -12.42 -11.95
CA VAL A 571 -14.16 -12.06 -12.42
C VAL A 571 -14.31 -12.27 -13.93
N SER A 572 -13.28 -12.02 -14.72
CA SER A 572 -13.33 -12.21 -16.16
C SER A 572 -13.46 -13.69 -16.53
N ASP A 573 -12.73 -14.57 -15.85
CA ASP A 573 -12.86 -16.03 -16.02
C ASP A 573 -14.25 -16.51 -15.59
N LEU A 574 -14.77 -15.98 -14.48
CA LEU A 574 -16.13 -16.26 -14.01
C LEU A 574 -17.18 -15.92 -15.06
N VAL A 575 -17.03 -14.78 -15.75
CA VAL A 575 -18.01 -14.38 -16.77
C VAL A 575 -17.78 -15.12 -18.10
N ARG A 576 -16.54 -15.43 -18.50
CA ARG A 576 -16.22 -16.23 -19.70
C ARG A 576 -16.76 -17.66 -19.63
N SER A 577 -16.78 -18.28 -18.45
CA SER A 577 -17.27 -19.65 -18.27
C SER A 577 -18.76 -19.86 -18.61
N GLY A 578 -19.51 -18.79 -18.92
CA GLY A 578 -20.64 -18.89 -19.85
C GLY A 578 -21.86 -19.72 -19.42
N VAL A 579 -22.14 -19.92 -18.14
CA VAL A 579 -23.36 -20.66 -17.74
C VAL A 579 -24.59 -19.76 -17.75
N VAL A 580 -25.49 -20.12 -18.66
CA VAL A 580 -26.89 -19.73 -18.76
C VAL A 580 -27.53 -19.68 -17.37
N LYS A 581 -28.42 -18.70 -17.18
CA LYS A 581 -29.16 -18.31 -15.96
C LYS A 581 -29.75 -19.42 -15.05
N SER A 582 -29.59 -20.71 -15.32
CA SER A 582 -30.25 -21.80 -14.58
C SER A 582 -29.38 -22.57 -13.58
N ASP A 583 -28.05 -22.48 -13.57
CA ASP A 583 -27.24 -23.18 -12.53
C ASP A 583 -25.82 -22.59 -12.40
N ILE A 584 -25.74 -21.30 -12.04
CA ILE A 584 -24.48 -20.67 -11.56
C ILE A 584 -23.86 -21.49 -10.40
N ASN A 585 -24.71 -22.18 -9.65
CA ASN A 585 -24.43 -23.04 -8.50
C ASN A 585 -23.65 -24.34 -8.81
N LYS A 586 -23.49 -24.71 -10.08
CA LYS A 586 -22.80 -25.97 -10.48
C LYS A 586 -21.38 -25.77 -11.02
N ILE A 587 -20.93 -24.53 -11.23
CA ILE A 587 -19.55 -24.24 -11.67
C ILE A 587 -18.61 -24.05 -10.48
N PHE A 588 -19.14 -23.55 -9.36
CA PHE A 588 -18.38 -23.22 -8.18
C PHE A 588 -18.19 -24.44 -7.28
N ASP A 589 -17.20 -25.27 -7.61
CA ASP A 589 -16.85 -26.41 -6.76
C ASP A 589 -15.89 -25.95 -5.65
N ILE A 590 -16.47 -25.39 -4.58
CA ILE A 590 -15.81 -25.42 -3.27
C ILE A 590 -15.99 -26.86 -2.80
N ASP A 591 -14.88 -27.52 -2.44
CA ASP A 591 -14.93 -28.89 -1.93
C ASP A 591 -15.98 -28.98 -0.81
N ASN A 592 -16.83 -30.02 -0.85
CA ASN A 592 -17.93 -30.13 0.11
C ASN A 592 -17.42 -30.09 1.55
N SER A 593 -16.32 -30.77 1.85
CA SER A 593 -15.74 -30.80 3.18
C SER A 593 -15.21 -29.43 3.60
N ASP A 594 -14.55 -28.70 2.69
CA ASP A 594 -14.05 -27.36 2.95
C ASP A 594 -15.20 -26.35 3.16
N ALA A 595 -16.21 -26.38 2.28
CA ALA A 595 -17.37 -25.50 2.37
C ALA A 595 -18.09 -25.66 3.71
N ASP A 596 -18.24 -26.91 4.15
CA ASP A 596 -18.95 -27.25 5.38
C ASP A 596 -18.12 -26.87 6.62
N ASN A 597 -16.83 -27.20 6.64
CA ASN A 597 -15.92 -26.90 7.76
C ASN A 597 -15.71 -25.39 7.95
N LEU A 598 -15.77 -24.62 6.86
CA LEU A 598 -15.53 -23.18 6.87
C LEU A 598 -16.79 -22.33 6.85
N CYS A 599 -17.99 -22.92 6.83
CA CYS A 599 -19.27 -22.22 6.69
C CYS A 599 -19.35 -21.31 5.44
N LEU A 600 -18.80 -21.79 4.32
CA LEU A 600 -18.81 -21.10 3.03
C LEU A 600 -20.04 -21.48 2.20
N LEU A 601 -20.61 -20.50 1.49
CA LEU A 601 -21.75 -20.71 0.61
C LEU A 601 -21.28 -21.09 -0.79
N LYS A 602 -21.56 -22.33 -1.23
CA LYS A 602 -21.19 -22.83 -2.57
C LYS A 602 -21.69 -21.97 -3.73
N ASN A 603 -22.84 -21.33 -3.53
CA ASN A 603 -23.55 -20.56 -4.55
C ASN A 603 -23.25 -19.06 -4.47
N ASN A 604 -22.23 -18.66 -3.71
CA ASN A 604 -21.87 -17.28 -3.50
C ASN A 604 -20.52 -16.96 -4.17
N ILE A 605 -20.54 -15.93 -5.01
CA ILE A 605 -19.37 -15.47 -5.77
C ILE A 605 -18.24 -15.01 -4.85
N LEU A 606 -18.57 -14.31 -3.76
CA LEU A 606 -17.57 -13.79 -2.83
C LEU A 606 -16.90 -14.93 -2.05
N ASP A 607 -17.67 -15.93 -1.62
CA ASP A 607 -17.15 -17.14 -0.99
C ASP A 607 -16.19 -17.89 -1.91
N TYR A 608 -16.56 -18.07 -3.18
CA TYR A 608 -15.68 -18.69 -4.18
C TYR A 608 -14.39 -17.87 -4.42
N LEU A 609 -14.49 -16.54 -4.51
CA LEU A 609 -13.33 -15.66 -4.68
C LEU A 609 -12.35 -15.79 -3.51
N VAL A 610 -12.85 -15.79 -2.27
CA VAL A 610 -12.03 -15.98 -1.07
C VAL A 610 -11.38 -17.35 -1.07
N TYR A 611 -12.15 -18.40 -1.37
CA TYR A 611 -11.65 -19.77 -1.48
C TYR A 611 -10.54 -19.90 -2.54
N ALA A 612 -10.75 -19.35 -3.74
CA ALA A 612 -9.78 -19.40 -4.83
C ALA A 612 -8.48 -18.66 -4.50
N VAL A 613 -8.57 -17.49 -3.85
CA VAL A 613 -7.39 -16.76 -3.37
C VAL A 613 -6.62 -17.58 -2.35
N CYS A 614 -7.27 -18.03 -1.29
CA CYS A 614 -6.58 -18.75 -0.21
C CYS A 614 -5.97 -20.07 -0.73
N LYS A 615 -6.66 -20.78 -1.64
CA LYS A 615 -6.14 -22.00 -2.29
C LYS A 615 -4.89 -21.75 -3.12
N ARG A 616 -4.81 -20.60 -3.80
CA ARG A 616 -3.59 -20.17 -4.50
C ARG A 616 -2.46 -19.85 -3.51
N GLU A 617 -2.77 -19.13 -2.44
CA GLU A 617 -1.80 -18.71 -1.43
C GLU A 617 -1.21 -19.89 -0.65
N VAL A 618 -1.89 -21.06 -0.57
CA VAL A 618 -1.32 -22.30 0.00
C VAL A 618 0.06 -22.61 -0.59
N LYS A 619 0.20 -22.50 -1.93
CA LYS A 619 1.47 -22.80 -2.61
C LYS A 619 2.58 -21.80 -2.29
N LYS A 620 2.24 -20.57 -1.92
CA LYS A 620 3.20 -19.47 -1.66
C LYS A 620 3.61 -19.38 -0.19
N ILE A 621 2.65 -19.53 0.70
CA ILE A 621 2.82 -19.30 2.14
C ILE A 621 3.11 -20.62 2.87
N ASN A 622 2.82 -21.78 2.24
CA ASN A 622 2.92 -23.11 2.82
C ASN A 622 2.05 -23.29 4.09
N VAL A 623 0.92 -22.57 4.14
CA VAL A 623 -0.10 -22.72 5.19
C VAL A 623 -1.36 -23.27 4.54
N ASP A 624 -2.03 -24.21 5.19
CA ASP A 624 -3.25 -24.81 4.64
C ASP A 624 -4.42 -23.80 4.53
N LEU A 625 -5.36 -24.11 3.63
CA LEU A 625 -6.51 -23.27 3.34
C LEU A 625 -7.34 -22.94 4.59
N ILE A 626 -7.57 -23.97 5.43
CA ILE A 626 -8.46 -23.87 6.59
C ILE A 626 -7.86 -22.92 7.64
N LYS A 627 -6.57 -23.07 7.97
CA LYS A 627 -5.85 -22.20 8.91
C LYS A 627 -5.78 -20.77 8.40
N GLN A 628 -5.53 -20.56 7.10
CA GLN A 628 -5.55 -19.22 6.51
C GLN A 628 -6.90 -18.52 6.76
N ILE A 629 -8.02 -19.18 6.46
CA ILE A 629 -9.36 -18.59 6.65
C ILE A 629 -9.67 -18.36 8.14
N LYS A 630 -9.29 -19.30 9.03
CA LYS A 630 -9.45 -19.12 10.49
C LYS A 630 -8.67 -17.91 11.01
N ILE A 631 -7.44 -17.71 10.54
CA ILE A 631 -6.62 -16.53 10.90
C ILE A 631 -7.31 -15.24 10.41
N LEU A 632 -7.78 -15.20 9.17
CA LEU A 632 -8.49 -14.04 8.60
C LEU A 632 -9.80 -13.74 9.35
N CYS A 633 -10.51 -14.78 9.80
CA CYS A 633 -11.67 -14.67 10.68
C CYS A 633 -11.31 -14.02 12.01
N LYS A 634 -10.26 -14.51 12.70
CA LYS A 634 -9.81 -13.95 13.97
C LYS A 634 -9.35 -12.50 13.88
N ILE A 635 -8.66 -12.12 12.82
CA ILE A 635 -8.29 -10.71 12.59
C ILE A 635 -9.53 -9.84 12.41
N SER A 636 -10.59 -10.37 11.81
CA SER A 636 -11.82 -9.61 11.52
C SER A 636 -12.72 -9.41 12.74
N GLU A 637 -12.58 -10.25 13.76
CA GLU A 637 -13.23 -10.09 15.07
C GLU A 637 -12.70 -8.87 15.83
N ILE A 638 -11.47 -8.41 15.51
CA ILE A 638 -10.84 -7.28 16.17
C ILE A 638 -11.18 -5.99 15.41
N SER A 639 -11.80 -5.05 16.10
CA SER A 639 -12.26 -3.78 15.52
C SER A 639 -11.09 -2.86 15.14
N ASN A 640 -10.00 -2.86 15.91
CA ASN A 640 -8.82 -2.03 15.70
C ASN A 640 -7.73 -2.71 14.85
N PRO A 641 -6.85 -1.94 14.18
CA PRO A 641 -5.62 -2.47 13.60
C PRO A 641 -4.77 -3.19 14.66
N ILE A 642 -4.21 -4.35 14.31
CA ILE A 642 -3.38 -5.15 15.23
C ILE A 642 -1.89 -4.95 14.92
N ASP A 643 -1.03 -5.11 15.92
CA ASP A 643 0.41 -5.11 15.72
C ASP A 643 0.95 -6.52 15.41
N LYS A 644 2.24 -6.61 15.05
CA LYS A 644 2.89 -7.90 14.72
C LYS A 644 2.86 -8.87 15.89
N THR A 645 3.00 -8.39 17.12
CA THR A 645 2.96 -9.23 18.34
C THR A 645 1.60 -9.91 18.52
N SER A 646 0.52 -9.13 18.42
CA SER A 646 -0.85 -9.64 18.52
C SER A 646 -1.17 -10.60 17.37
N PHE A 647 -0.70 -10.28 16.16
CA PHE A 647 -0.84 -11.17 15.01
C PHE A 647 -0.08 -12.49 15.21
N THR A 648 1.15 -12.46 15.73
CA THR A 648 1.90 -13.68 16.08
C THR A 648 1.14 -14.54 17.08
N TYR A 649 0.49 -13.93 18.08
CA TYR A 649 -0.35 -14.67 19.02
C TYR A 649 -1.52 -15.37 18.32
N ILE A 650 -2.26 -14.66 17.45
CA ILE A 650 -3.35 -15.25 16.64
C ILE A 650 -2.85 -16.41 15.78
N VAL A 651 -1.69 -16.26 15.14
CA VAL A 651 -1.12 -17.31 14.28
C VAL A 651 -0.75 -18.54 15.11
N ARG A 652 -0.12 -18.35 16.27
CA ARG A 652 0.30 -19.45 17.16
C ARG A 652 -0.87 -20.16 17.87
N ASP A 653 -2.01 -19.47 18.04
CA ASP A 653 -3.24 -20.06 18.56
C ASP A 653 -3.89 -21.04 17.57
N ILE A 654 -3.72 -20.80 16.26
CA ILE A 654 -4.31 -21.63 15.20
C ILE A 654 -3.32 -22.64 14.62
N ILE A 655 -2.03 -22.32 14.64
CA ILE A 655 -0.95 -23.12 14.06
C ILE A 655 0.05 -23.49 15.15
N ASP A 656 -0.02 -24.74 15.61
CA ASP A 656 0.93 -25.29 16.58
C ASP A 656 2.37 -25.14 16.09
N ASN A 657 3.26 -24.65 16.95
CA ASN A 657 4.68 -24.44 16.68
C ASN A 657 5.00 -23.48 15.50
N ALA A 658 4.12 -22.52 15.19
CA ALA A 658 4.43 -21.52 14.17
C ALA A 658 5.68 -20.70 14.52
N ASP A 659 6.68 -20.80 13.64
CA ASP A 659 7.92 -20.06 13.70
C ASP A 659 7.77 -18.64 13.10
N ASP A 660 8.81 -17.81 13.27
CA ASP A 660 8.77 -16.43 12.77
C ASP A 660 8.70 -16.36 11.24
N SER A 661 9.19 -17.38 10.53
CA SER A 661 9.07 -17.44 9.07
C SER A 661 7.62 -17.64 8.64
N THR A 662 6.89 -18.57 9.26
CA THR A 662 5.45 -18.79 9.01
C THR A 662 4.65 -17.51 9.24
N VAL A 663 4.93 -16.80 10.34
CA VAL A 663 4.29 -15.51 10.64
C VAL A 663 4.59 -14.48 9.55
N ASN A 664 5.86 -14.34 9.14
CA ASN A 664 6.25 -13.40 8.10
C ASN A 664 5.61 -13.73 6.75
N SER A 665 5.54 -15.02 6.39
CA SER A 665 4.86 -15.48 5.19
C SER A 665 3.37 -15.14 5.21
N LEU A 666 2.69 -15.29 6.34
CA LEU A 666 1.27 -14.90 6.48
C LEU A 666 1.05 -13.38 6.41
N LEU A 667 2.01 -12.55 6.84
CA LEU A 667 1.95 -11.10 6.60
C LEU A 667 1.97 -10.76 5.10
N THR A 668 2.48 -11.66 4.26
CA THR A 668 2.41 -11.56 2.80
C THR A 668 1.04 -11.99 2.23
N HIS A 669 0.04 -12.37 3.01
CA HIS A 669 -1.21 -12.83 2.41
C HIS A 669 -1.89 -11.73 1.57
N ALA A 670 -2.46 -12.11 0.41
CA ALA A 670 -3.17 -11.19 -0.50
C ALA A 670 -4.31 -10.37 0.15
N PHE A 671 -4.91 -10.83 1.25
CA PHE A 671 -5.99 -10.16 1.98
C PHE A 671 -5.52 -9.44 3.24
N ILE A 672 -4.22 -9.50 3.54
CA ILE A 672 -3.61 -8.78 4.64
C ILE A 672 -2.89 -7.56 4.08
N ARG A 673 -3.00 -6.45 4.81
CA ARG A 673 -2.21 -5.24 4.60
C ARG A 673 -1.37 -5.00 5.85
N TYR A 674 -0.07 -5.09 5.68
CA TYR A 674 0.91 -4.66 6.68
C TYR A 674 1.40 -3.27 6.30
N SER A 675 1.06 -2.28 7.12
CA SER A 675 1.36 -0.86 6.86
C SER A 675 2.69 -0.44 7.49
N SER A 676 3.27 0.66 7.03
CA SER A 676 4.58 1.18 7.50
C SER A 676 4.61 1.53 8.99
N ASN A 677 3.47 1.83 9.59
CA ASN A 677 3.28 1.99 11.04
C ASN A 677 3.24 0.65 11.79
N ARG A 678 3.56 -0.47 11.13
CA ARG A 678 3.51 -1.84 11.65
C ARG A 678 2.11 -2.31 12.06
N SER A 679 1.06 -1.71 11.52
CA SER A 679 -0.31 -2.16 11.75
C SER A 679 -0.76 -3.13 10.66
N ILE A 680 -1.49 -4.17 11.09
CA ILE A 680 -2.02 -5.25 10.28
C ILE A 680 -3.54 -5.10 10.25
N VAL A 681 -4.10 -5.08 9.04
CA VAL A 681 -5.55 -5.04 8.82
C VAL A 681 -5.92 -5.96 7.67
N ILE A 682 -7.19 -6.38 7.62
CA ILE A 682 -7.76 -6.94 6.41
C ILE A 682 -7.77 -5.83 5.34
N ARG A 683 -7.24 -6.14 4.16
CA ARG A 683 -6.98 -5.16 3.10
C ARG A 683 -8.23 -4.43 2.64
N TYR A 684 -9.38 -5.11 2.61
CA TYR A 684 -10.64 -4.55 2.13
C TYR A 684 -11.72 -4.62 3.21
N ASP A 685 -12.44 -3.51 3.45
CA ASP A 685 -13.50 -3.43 4.47
C ASP A 685 -14.61 -4.47 4.26
N PHE A 686 -14.99 -4.73 3.01
CA PHE A 686 -16.02 -5.74 2.73
C PHE A 686 -15.55 -7.16 3.08
N LEU A 687 -14.25 -7.44 3.01
CA LEU A 687 -13.69 -8.72 3.46
C LEU A 687 -13.70 -8.83 4.97
N LYS A 688 -13.47 -7.73 5.70
CA LYS A 688 -13.61 -7.72 7.16
C LYS A 688 -15.02 -8.13 7.57
N ASP A 689 -16.04 -7.50 6.97
CA ASP A 689 -17.44 -7.85 7.23
C ASP A 689 -17.78 -9.28 6.77
N PHE A 690 -17.19 -9.76 5.68
CA PHE A 690 -17.34 -11.14 5.21
C PHE A 690 -16.77 -12.15 6.20
N PHE A 691 -15.49 -12.02 6.58
CA PHE A 691 -14.80 -12.92 7.50
C PHE A 691 -15.42 -12.88 8.89
N LEU A 692 -15.95 -11.74 9.33
CA LEU A 692 -16.70 -11.65 10.58
C LEU A 692 -17.99 -12.51 10.53
N ARG A 693 -18.75 -12.49 9.43
CA ARG A 693 -19.95 -13.36 9.27
C ARG A 693 -19.58 -14.83 9.24
N VAL A 694 -18.47 -15.16 8.58
CA VAL A 694 -17.93 -16.52 8.53
C VAL A 694 -17.51 -16.97 9.92
N SER A 695 -16.76 -16.14 10.67
CA SER A 695 -16.39 -16.40 12.07
C SER A 695 -17.62 -16.68 12.92
N ILE A 696 -18.62 -15.78 12.91
CA ILE A 696 -19.84 -15.97 13.70
C ILE A 696 -20.53 -17.28 13.33
N ALA A 697 -20.68 -17.58 12.03
CA ALA A 697 -21.26 -18.86 11.61
C ALA A 697 -20.46 -20.07 12.09
N GLN A 698 -19.11 -20.00 12.11
CA GLN A 698 -18.24 -21.06 12.62
C GLN A 698 -18.41 -21.27 14.13
N HIS A 699 -18.54 -20.20 14.92
CA HIS A 699 -18.80 -20.30 16.37
C HIS A 699 -20.12 -21.01 16.67
N PHE A 700 -21.18 -20.67 15.93
CA PHE A 700 -22.48 -21.34 16.05
C PHE A 700 -22.49 -22.77 15.50
N SER A 701 -21.53 -23.16 14.66
CA SER A 701 -21.45 -24.52 14.09
C SER A 701 -20.58 -25.47 14.92
N ASN A 702 -19.61 -24.96 15.68
CA ASN A 702 -18.56 -25.77 16.31
C ASN A 702 -18.68 -25.90 17.85
N GLU A 703 -19.81 -25.52 18.46
CA GLU A 703 -20.09 -25.69 19.90
C GLU A 703 -19.00 -25.13 20.86
N TYR A 704 -18.50 -23.92 20.60
CA TYR A 704 -17.56 -23.22 21.49
C TYR A 704 -18.17 -21.96 22.13
N HIS A 705 -17.57 -21.52 23.24
CA HIS A 705 -17.87 -20.25 23.91
C HIS A 705 -17.69 -19.05 22.95
N ILE A 706 -18.69 -18.17 22.85
CA ILE A 706 -18.58 -16.95 22.03
C ILE A 706 -17.66 -15.94 22.72
N GLU A 707 -16.60 -15.52 22.04
CA GLU A 707 -15.69 -14.49 22.57
C GLU A 707 -16.36 -13.11 22.69
N SER A 708 -15.93 -12.33 23.69
CA SER A 708 -16.45 -10.98 23.96
C SER A 708 -16.29 -10.02 22.76
N ASN A 709 -15.21 -10.17 21.97
CA ASN A 709 -14.99 -9.42 20.73
C ASN A 709 -16.12 -9.66 19.71
N ILE A 710 -16.63 -10.88 19.62
CA ILE A 710 -17.73 -11.23 18.72
C ILE A 710 -19.03 -10.62 19.24
N LEU A 711 -19.32 -10.76 20.54
CA LEU A 711 -20.50 -10.15 21.16
C LEU A 711 -20.53 -8.63 20.95
N SER A 712 -19.38 -7.96 21.11
CA SER A 712 -19.24 -6.53 20.84
C SER A 712 -19.47 -6.19 19.36
N SER A 713 -18.99 -7.03 18.45
CA SER A 713 -19.18 -6.86 17.00
C SER A 713 -20.65 -7.02 16.61
N LEU A 714 -21.37 -7.96 17.23
CA LEU A 714 -22.82 -8.15 17.01
C LEU A 714 -23.59 -6.87 17.35
N VAL A 715 -23.32 -6.22 18.48
CA VAL A 715 -24.00 -4.96 18.87
C VAL A 715 -23.85 -3.87 17.79
N SER A 716 -22.71 -3.81 17.11
CA SER A 716 -22.46 -2.78 16.09
C SER A 716 -23.04 -3.11 14.70
N LYS A 717 -23.28 -4.39 14.38
CA LYS A 717 -23.60 -4.87 13.03
C LYS A 717 -24.98 -5.51 12.90
N VAL A 718 -25.52 -6.08 13.97
CA VAL A 718 -26.81 -6.77 13.98
C VAL A 718 -27.92 -5.74 14.08
N SER A 719 -28.92 -5.89 13.22
CA SER A 719 -30.19 -5.19 13.32
C SER A 719 -31.30 -6.06 12.75
N TYR A 720 -32.54 -5.82 13.15
CA TYR A 720 -33.67 -6.68 12.80
C TYR A 720 -33.77 -6.94 11.29
N LEU A 721 -33.66 -8.23 10.91
CA LEU A 721 -33.70 -8.75 9.54
C LEU A 721 -32.81 -8.01 8.54
N ASN A 722 -31.66 -7.50 8.98
CA ASN A 722 -30.68 -6.94 8.06
C ASN A 722 -29.94 -8.04 7.29
N ASN A 723 -29.24 -7.64 6.22
CA ASN A 723 -28.48 -8.58 5.40
C ASN A 723 -27.39 -9.32 6.20
N PHE A 724 -26.82 -8.69 7.23
CA PHE A 724 -25.77 -9.29 8.04
C PHE A 724 -26.29 -10.54 8.77
N SER A 725 -27.40 -10.43 9.49
CA SER A 725 -28.01 -11.54 10.25
C SER A 725 -28.56 -12.64 9.35
N ILE A 726 -29.25 -12.28 8.25
CA ILE A 726 -29.81 -13.25 7.30
C ILE A 726 -28.70 -14.07 6.64
N GLU A 727 -27.58 -13.44 6.28
CA GLU A 727 -26.47 -14.14 5.63
C GLU A 727 -25.78 -15.13 6.58
N ILE A 728 -25.65 -14.80 7.87
CA ILE A 728 -25.18 -15.76 8.89
C ILE A 728 -26.14 -16.96 8.94
N GLY A 729 -27.45 -16.73 8.97
CA GLY A 729 -28.45 -17.80 8.92
C GLY A 729 -28.34 -18.69 7.68
N ASN A 730 -28.07 -18.11 6.52
CA ASN A 730 -27.85 -18.88 5.28
C ASN A 730 -26.60 -19.78 5.36
N ARG A 731 -25.55 -19.35 6.06
CA ARG A 731 -24.31 -20.13 6.27
C ARG A 731 -24.54 -21.31 7.20
N LEU A 732 -25.47 -21.19 8.14
CA LEU A 732 -25.88 -22.23 9.10
C LEU A 732 -26.92 -23.20 8.53
N SER A 733 -26.85 -23.51 7.22
CA SER A 733 -27.88 -24.31 6.54
C SER A 733 -28.06 -25.72 7.12
N LYS A 734 -26.99 -26.32 7.65
CA LYS A 734 -26.98 -27.69 8.20
C LYS A 734 -27.52 -27.82 9.62
N SER A 735 -27.31 -26.83 10.48
CA SER A 735 -27.78 -26.87 11.87
C SER A 735 -29.31 -26.72 11.89
N SER A 736 -30.02 -27.47 12.73
CA SER A 736 -31.46 -27.26 12.84
C SER A 736 -31.75 -25.94 13.58
N ALA A 737 -32.98 -25.40 13.44
CA ALA A 737 -33.36 -24.22 14.20
C ALA A 737 -33.36 -24.50 15.72
N GLU A 738 -33.68 -25.74 16.11
CA GLU A 738 -33.71 -26.19 17.51
C GLU A 738 -32.30 -26.26 18.11
N ASP A 739 -31.32 -26.82 17.39
CA ASP A 739 -29.92 -26.87 17.86
C ASP A 739 -29.35 -25.46 18.07
N LEU A 740 -29.67 -24.54 17.15
CA LEU A 740 -29.23 -23.15 17.22
C LEU A 740 -29.90 -22.40 18.37
N LEU A 741 -31.19 -22.66 18.62
CA LEU A 741 -31.90 -22.13 19.79
C LEU A 741 -31.24 -22.61 21.08
N PHE A 742 -30.97 -23.91 21.20
CA PHE A 742 -30.31 -24.49 22.37
C PHE A 742 -28.95 -23.83 22.63
N TYR A 743 -28.14 -23.67 21.59
CA TYR A 743 -26.85 -22.97 21.71
C TYR A 743 -27.01 -21.51 22.14
N ILE A 744 -27.98 -20.77 21.58
CA ILE A 744 -28.25 -19.38 21.98
C ILE A 744 -28.64 -19.30 23.45
N LEU A 745 -29.49 -20.22 23.92
CA LEU A 745 -29.89 -20.28 25.33
C LEU A 745 -28.69 -20.54 26.24
N GLN A 746 -27.77 -21.43 25.87
CA GLN A 746 -26.54 -21.67 26.62
C GLN A 746 -25.66 -20.41 26.72
N VAL A 747 -25.49 -19.68 25.62
CA VAL A 747 -24.71 -18.43 25.61
C VAL A 747 -25.39 -17.35 26.44
N ILE A 748 -26.72 -17.22 26.35
CA ILE A 748 -27.49 -16.27 27.15
C ILE A 748 -27.33 -16.57 28.64
N GLU A 749 -27.35 -17.84 29.04
CA GLU A 749 -27.17 -18.24 30.45
C GLU A 749 -25.75 -17.92 30.95
N GLN A 750 -24.71 -18.16 30.14
CA GLN A 750 -23.34 -17.75 30.48
C GLN A 750 -23.21 -16.23 30.68
N ILE A 751 -23.90 -15.43 29.86
CA ILE A 751 -23.91 -13.98 30.01
C ILE A 751 -24.68 -13.57 31.27
N HIS A 752 -25.78 -14.27 31.60
CA HIS A 752 -26.51 -14.03 32.85
C HIS A 752 -25.66 -14.30 34.09
N GLU A 753 -24.90 -15.39 34.13
CA GLU A 753 -23.95 -15.67 35.20
C GLU A 753 -22.94 -14.51 35.38
N GLN A 754 -22.45 -13.94 34.27
CA GLN A 754 -21.54 -12.79 34.32
C GLN A 754 -22.20 -11.50 34.80
N ILE A 755 -23.51 -11.29 34.53
CA ILE A 755 -24.29 -10.17 35.07
C ILE A 755 -24.42 -10.30 36.58
N GLU A 756 -24.66 -11.51 37.10
CA GLU A 756 -24.83 -11.75 38.54
C GLU A 756 -23.54 -11.57 39.33
N LEU A 757 -22.38 -11.77 38.69
CA LEU A 757 -21.05 -11.68 39.31
C LEU A 757 -20.45 -10.26 39.34
N THR A 758 -21.07 -9.28 38.68
CA THR A 758 -20.51 -7.92 38.53
C THR A 758 -21.44 -6.86 39.11
N GLU A 759 -20.85 -5.84 39.74
CA GLU A 759 -21.58 -4.65 40.21
C GLU A 759 -21.39 -3.44 39.27
N ASP A 760 -20.61 -3.60 38.19
CA ASP A 760 -20.36 -2.53 37.22
C ASP A 760 -21.58 -2.32 36.31
N GLU A 761 -22.31 -1.22 36.53
CA GLU A 761 -23.50 -0.84 35.76
C GLU A 761 -23.25 -0.79 34.24
N GLN A 762 -22.07 -0.35 33.80
CA GLN A 762 -21.74 -0.26 32.37
C GLN A 762 -21.55 -1.65 31.78
N LEU A 763 -20.94 -2.57 32.53
CA LEU A 763 -20.72 -3.94 32.11
C LEU A 763 -22.05 -4.72 32.05
N ILE A 764 -22.92 -4.52 33.04
CA ILE A 764 -24.30 -5.06 33.05
C ILE A 764 -25.05 -4.59 31.80
N LYS A 765 -25.00 -3.28 31.49
CA LYS A 765 -25.65 -2.73 30.29
C LYS A 765 -25.10 -3.34 29.00
N ASN A 766 -23.78 -3.55 28.91
CA ASN A 766 -23.18 -4.21 27.75
C ASN A 766 -23.66 -5.66 27.59
N HIS A 767 -23.76 -6.42 28.69
CA HIS A 767 -24.27 -7.79 28.67
C HIS A 767 -25.75 -7.88 28.26
N GLN A 768 -26.59 -6.96 28.75
CA GLN A 768 -28.00 -6.84 28.31
C GLN A 768 -28.10 -6.55 26.81
N LEU A 769 -27.23 -5.68 26.30
CA LEU A 769 -27.12 -5.41 24.85
C LEU A 769 -26.70 -6.66 24.06
N TYR A 770 -25.80 -7.49 24.59
CA TYR A 770 -25.38 -8.74 23.94
C TYR A 770 -26.53 -9.72 23.81
N ILE A 771 -27.26 -9.99 24.89
CA ILE A 771 -28.42 -10.90 24.88
C ILE A 771 -29.48 -10.40 23.90
N SER A 772 -29.77 -9.09 23.92
CA SER A 772 -30.73 -8.52 22.96
C SER A 772 -30.28 -8.72 21.51
N ASN A 773 -29.01 -8.49 21.19
CA ASN A 773 -28.49 -8.68 19.83
C ASN A 773 -28.40 -10.16 19.43
N LEU A 774 -28.15 -11.08 20.36
CA LEU A 774 -28.22 -12.53 20.12
C LEU A 774 -29.65 -12.93 19.74
N PHE A 775 -30.65 -12.42 20.44
CA PHE A 775 -32.05 -12.64 20.08
C PHE A 775 -32.40 -12.05 18.70
N ILE A 776 -31.96 -10.83 18.38
CA ILE A 776 -32.19 -10.24 17.06
C ILE A 776 -31.46 -11.01 15.94
N LEU A 777 -30.27 -11.54 16.21
CA LEU A 777 -29.55 -12.44 15.30
C LEU A 777 -30.35 -13.72 15.08
N TYR A 778 -30.88 -14.34 16.15
CA TYR A 778 -31.73 -15.53 16.08
C TYR A 778 -32.94 -15.33 15.16
N LEU A 779 -33.64 -14.19 15.26
CA LEU A 779 -34.73 -13.86 14.35
C LEU A 779 -34.28 -13.80 12.88
N GLY A 780 -33.07 -13.28 12.63
CA GLY A 780 -32.45 -13.28 11.29
C GLY A 780 -32.14 -14.69 10.79
N ILE A 781 -31.67 -15.58 11.67
CA ILE A 781 -31.42 -16.99 11.37
C ILE A 781 -32.73 -17.72 11.03
N LEU A 782 -33.78 -17.54 11.85
CA LEU A 782 -35.10 -18.11 11.58
C LEU A 782 -35.65 -17.61 10.25
N LYS A 783 -35.44 -16.32 9.92
CA LYS A 783 -35.85 -15.77 8.62
C LYS A 783 -35.14 -16.47 7.46
N ALA A 784 -33.83 -16.65 7.55
CA ALA A 784 -33.03 -17.34 6.53
C ALA A 784 -33.47 -18.80 6.33
N LYS A 785 -33.86 -19.47 7.41
CA LYS A 785 -34.39 -20.85 7.39
C LYS A 785 -35.87 -20.95 7.00
N ASN A 786 -36.52 -19.84 6.66
CA ASN A 786 -37.96 -19.74 6.40
C ASN A 786 -38.86 -20.14 7.59
N CYS A 787 -38.34 -20.08 8.82
CA CYS A 787 -39.08 -20.32 10.06
C CYS A 787 -39.74 -19.03 10.61
N LEU A 788 -39.39 -17.84 10.08
CA LEU A 788 -39.98 -16.55 10.47
C LEU A 788 -40.68 -15.87 9.28
N THR A 789 -41.97 -16.14 9.13
CA THR A 789 -42.80 -15.65 8.01
C THR A 789 -43.84 -14.62 8.43
N ASN A 790 -44.34 -14.73 9.65
CA ASN A 790 -45.49 -13.97 10.14
C ASN A 790 -45.32 -13.56 11.62
N SER A 791 -46.32 -12.88 12.18
CA SER A 791 -46.28 -12.43 13.58
C SER A 791 -46.43 -13.56 14.60
N HIS A 792 -47.05 -14.69 14.25
CA HIS A 792 -47.14 -15.85 15.13
C HIS A 792 -45.74 -16.44 15.36
N ASP A 793 -44.99 -16.67 14.29
CA ASP A 793 -43.60 -17.16 14.35
C ASP A 793 -42.70 -16.21 15.19
N LEU A 794 -42.92 -14.89 15.09
CA LEU A 794 -42.20 -13.89 15.87
C LEU A 794 -42.45 -14.02 17.38
N ASN A 795 -43.71 -14.22 17.78
CA ASN A 795 -44.07 -14.38 19.18
C ASN A 795 -43.66 -15.75 19.71
N GLN A 796 -43.66 -16.78 18.87
CA GLN A 796 -43.10 -18.07 19.22
C GLN A 796 -41.61 -17.95 19.54
N ALA A 797 -40.82 -17.30 18.68
CA ALA A 797 -39.39 -17.08 18.94
C ALA A 797 -39.12 -16.27 20.23
N LEU A 798 -39.99 -15.32 20.57
CA LEU A 798 -39.90 -14.58 21.84
C LEU A 798 -40.09 -15.52 23.04
N ASN A 799 -41.11 -16.39 22.98
CA ASN A 799 -41.40 -17.35 24.04
C ASN A 799 -40.30 -18.42 24.13
N ASP A 800 -39.80 -18.92 23.00
CA ASP A 800 -38.74 -19.92 22.94
C ASP A 800 -37.47 -19.47 23.68
N VAL A 801 -37.18 -18.16 23.71
CA VAL A 801 -35.96 -17.60 24.31
C VAL A 801 -36.18 -17.11 25.75
N PHE A 802 -37.33 -16.51 26.06
CA PHE A 802 -37.54 -15.78 27.33
C PHE A 802 -38.61 -16.37 28.24
N SER A 803 -39.33 -17.42 27.83
CA SER A 803 -40.37 -18.05 28.66
C SER A 803 -39.75 -19.04 29.64
N ASP A 804 -40.14 -18.96 30.91
CA ASP A 804 -39.79 -19.94 31.96
C ASP A 804 -41.03 -20.67 32.53
N ALA A 805 -42.23 -20.11 32.34
CA ALA A 805 -43.52 -20.74 32.64
C ALA A 805 -44.60 -20.29 31.66
N GLU A 806 -45.78 -20.95 31.69
CA GLU A 806 -46.93 -20.57 30.86
C GLU A 806 -47.34 -19.11 31.14
N ASN A 807 -47.41 -18.30 30.07
CA ASN A 807 -47.72 -16.87 30.11
C ASN A 807 -46.76 -16.02 30.98
N HIS A 808 -45.54 -16.49 31.21
CA HIS A 808 -44.53 -15.75 31.97
C HIS A 808 -43.24 -15.64 31.17
N LEU A 809 -42.75 -14.39 31.03
CA LEU A 809 -41.45 -14.07 30.45
C LEU A 809 -40.52 -13.55 31.54
N ASN A 810 -39.28 -14.00 31.54
CA ASN A 810 -38.29 -13.57 32.50
C ASN A 810 -37.01 -13.12 31.78
N ARG A 811 -36.32 -12.12 32.34
CA ARG A 811 -35.04 -11.61 31.82
C ARG A 811 -35.12 -11.14 30.36
N LEU A 812 -36.26 -10.55 29.98
CA LEU A 812 -36.52 -10.06 28.62
C LEU A 812 -35.70 -8.81 28.29
N TYR A 813 -34.77 -8.91 27.34
CA TYR A 813 -33.91 -7.78 26.93
C TYR A 813 -34.12 -7.36 25.46
N LEU A 814 -34.62 -6.14 25.27
CA LEU A 814 -34.92 -5.55 23.95
C LEU A 814 -34.30 -4.15 23.85
N CYS A 815 -33.16 -4.04 23.16
CA CYS A 815 -32.31 -2.84 23.17
C CYS A 815 -32.01 -2.31 21.77
N ASN A 816 -32.05 -0.99 21.59
CA ASN A 816 -31.60 -0.26 20.39
C ASN A 816 -32.23 -0.78 19.08
N ILE A 817 -33.50 -1.17 19.12
CA ILE A 817 -34.21 -1.70 17.98
C ILE A 817 -34.88 -0.55 17.23
N ARG A 818 -34.37 -0.27 16.03
CA ARG A 818 -34.90 0.76 15.12
C ARG A 818 -36.09 0.24 14.32
N ASP A 819 -37.03 1.14 14.02
CA ASP A 819 -38.14 0.85 13.12
C ASP A 819 -37.64 0.78 11.67
N ILE A 820 -37.80 -0.39 11.05
CA ILE A 820 -37.42 -0.68 9.66
C ILE A 820 -38.64 -1.32 9.00
N LYS A 821 -38.93 -0.95 7.75
CA LYS A 821 -40.04 -1.49 6.94
C LYS A 821 -39.79 -2.94 6.49
N ASN A 822 -39.59 -3.85 7.44
CA ASN A 822 -39.38 -5.28 7.22
C ASN A 822 -40.67 -6.08 7.44
N ASN A 823 -40.75 -7.28 6.86
CA ASN A 823 -41.89 -8.18 7.01
C ASN A 823 -41.44 -9.56 7.56
N PRO A 824 -41.99 -10.03 8.71
CA PRO A 824 -42.97 -9.35 9.58
C PRO A 824 -42.39 -8.09 10.23
N LYS A 825 -43.27 -7.14 10.60
CA LYS A 825 -42.87 -6.03 11.47
C LYS A 825 -42.44 -6.60 12.83
N LEU A 826 -41.41 -6.01 13.45
CA LEU A 826 -41.01 -6.40 14.80
C LEU A 826 -41.98 -5.78 15.82
N LEU A 827 -43.16 -6.38 15.95
CA LEU A 827 -44.19 -6.02 16.91
C LEU A 827 -44.61 -7.28 17.66
N PHE A 828 -44.36 -7.31 18.95
CA PHE A 828 -44.71 -8.43 19.80
C PHE A 828 -46.14 -8.31 20.34
N ASN A 829 -46.72 -9.44 20.69
CA ASN A 829 -47.98 -9.54 21.40
C ASN A 829 -47.70 -9.91 22.85
N PHE A 830 -47.80 -8.93 23.75
CA PHE A 830 -47.62 -9.13 25.18
C PHE A 830 -48.93 -9.42 25.93
N SER A 831 -50.05 -9.56 25.21
CA SER A 831 -51.35 -9.85 25.82
C SER A 831 -51.29 -11.09 26.70
N ASP A 832 -51.90 -11.03 27.89
CA ASP A 832 -51.95 -12.08 28.90
C ASP A 832 -50.59 -12.50 29.51
N LEU A 833 -49.49 -11.79 29.20
CA LEU A 833 -48.16 -12.11 29.73
C LEU A 833 -47.82 -11.34 31.01
N THR A 834 -47.17 -12.02 31.95
CA THR A 834 -46.43 -11.40 33.05
C THR A 834 -44.94 -11.38 32.71
N ILE A 835 -44.29 -10.23 32.83
CA ILE A 835 -42.89 -10.03 32.47
C ILE A 835 -42.09 -9.59 33.71
N ASP A 836 -41.13 -10.42 34.11
CA ASP A 836 -40.20 -10.18 35.21
C ASP A 836 -38.78 -9.88 34.68
N ASN A 837 -38.07 -8.99 35.37
CA ASN A 837 -36.67 -8.61 35.10
C ASN A 837 -36.40 -8.12 33.67
N CYS A 838 -37.27 -7.26 33.12
CA CYS A 838 -37.08 -6.76 31.76
C CYS A 838 -36.06 -5.61 31.66
N TYR A 839 -35.41 -5.49 30.51
CA TYR A 839 -34.64 -4.32 30.12
C TYR A 839 -35.02 -3.93 28.68
N ILE A 840 -35.90 -2.93 28.56
CA ILE A 840 -36.37 -2.42 27.27
C ILE A 840 -35.82 -1.01 27.10
N ASP A 841 -34.84 -0.86 26.20
CA ASP A 841 -34.16 0.42 25.97
C ASP A 841 -34.20 0.76 24.48
N ASN A 842 -34.79 1.91 24.13
CA ASN A 842 -34.82 2.42 22.76
C ASN A 842 -35.37 1.42 21.71
N TYR A 843 -36.46 0.74 22.05
CA TYR A 843 -37.24 -0.08 21.11
C TYR A 843 -38.36 0.76 20.47
N HIS A 844 -38.14 1.23 19.24
CA HIS A 844 -39.06 2.15 18.55
C HIS A 844 -40.50 1.61 18.38
N GLY A 845 -40.67 0.28 18.24
CA GLY A 845 -41.97 -0.36 18.05
C GLY A 845 -42.70 -0.69 19.36
N PHE A 846 -42.12 -0.40 20.53
CA PHE A 846 -42.66 -0.84 21.82
C PHE A 846 -44.10 -0.36 22.04
N THR A 847 -44.39 0.92 21.78
CA THR A 847 -45.72 1.51 21.97
C THR A 847 -46.77 0.99 20.99
N GLU A 848 -46.35 0.34 19.90
CA GLU A 848 -47.23 -0.26 18.88
C GLU A 848 -47.44 -1.77 19.08
N CYS A 849 -46.82 -2.36 20.10
CA CYS A 849 -47.07 -3.74 20.49
C CYS A 849 -48.49 -3.92 21.02
N LYS A 850 -48.96 -5.17 21.08
CA LYS A 850 -50.29 -5.49 21.62
C LYS A 850 -50.22 -5.76 23.11
N PHE A 851 -51.16 -5.18 23.84
CA PHE A 851 -51.30 -5.30 25.29
C PHE A 851 -52.79 -5.49 25.63
N ASN A 852 -53.07 -6.08 26.79
CA ASN A 852 -54.42 -6.18 27.33
C ASN A 852 -54.43 -5.96 28.85
N ASP A 853 -55.61 -6.05 29.48
CA ASP A 853 -55.76 -5.81 30.92
C ASP A 853 -55.01 -6.82 31.81
N ASN A 854 -54.69 -8.00 31.27
CA ASN A 854 -53.94 -9.03 31.99
C ASN A 854 -52.42 -8.91 31.79
N THR A 855 -51.95 -8.00 30.94
CA THR A 855 -50.50 -7.80 30.70
C THR A 855 -49.87 -7.09 31.90
N LEU A 856 -48.74 -7.59 32.40
CA LEU A 856 -48.06 -6.99 33.55
C LEU A 856 -46.53 -7.02 33.41
N PHE A 857 -45.91 -5.84 33.31
CA PHE A 857 -44.47 -5.66 33.51
C PHE A 857 -44.21 -5.42 35.00
N LYS A 858 -43.66 -6.44 35.69
CA LYS A 858 -43.55 -6.45 37.15
C LYS A 858 -42.26 -5.83 37.66
N THR A 859 -41.10 -6.19 37.11
CA THR A 859 -39.76 -5.73 37.53
C THR A 859 -38.85 -5.48 36.32
N GLY A 860 -37.89 -4.56 36.45
CA GLY A 860 -36.96 -4.19 35.37
C GLY A 860 -36.91 -2.70 35.07
N SER A 861 -36.50 -2.33 33.86
CA SER A 861 -36.45 -0.94 33.39
C SER A 861 -36.94 -0.77 31.96
N ILE A 862 -37.68 0.32 31.72
CA ILE A 862 -38.26 0.65 30.41
C ILE A 862 -37.92 2.10 30.05
N SER A 863 -37.24 2.28 28.92
CA SER A 863 -36.85 3.57 28.36
C SER A 863 -37.49 3.80 26.99
N ILE A 864 -38.39 4.79 26.91
CA ILE A 864 -39.00 5.26 25.65
C ILE A 864 -38.34 6.58 25.28
N GLU A 865 -37.55 6.61 24.20
CA GLU A 865 -36.87 7.84 23.76
C GLU A 865 -37.69 8.65 22.74
N SER A 866 -38.40 7.95 21.84
CA SER A 866 -39.24 8.54 20.79
C SER A 866 -40.69 8.08 20.90
N ILE A 867 -41.64 9.03 20.80
CA ILE A 867 -43.07 8.74 20.82
C ILE A 867 -43.59 8.85 19.39
N ASN A 868 -43.82 7.73 18.73
CA ASN A 868 -44.37 7.69 17.36
C ASN A 868 -45.88 7.94 17.32
N SER A 869 -46.59 7.49 18.36
CA SER A 869 -48.04 7.57 18.48
C SER A 869 -48.44 7.47 19.95
N TYR A 870 -49.39 8.31 20.39
CA TYR A 870 -50.06 8.15 21.69
C TYR A 870 -51.24 7.17 21.64
N LYS A 871 -51.59 6.64 20.46
CA LYS A 871 -52.50 5.51 20.34
C LYS A 871 -51.71 4.22 20.59
N SER A 872 -51.85 3.68 21.79
CA SER A 872 -51.27 2.43 22.25
C SER A 872 -52.30 1.67 23.06
N ASP A 873 -52.26 0.34 23.03
CA ASP A 873 -53.05 -0.52 23.92
C ASP A 873 -52.42 -0.60 25.34
N LEU A 874 -51.20 -0.07 25.51
CA LEU A 874 -50.50 -0.04 26.79
C LEU A 874 -51.16 0.93 27.77
N LYS A 875 -51.47 0.44 28.97
CA LYS A 875 -52.05 1.23 30.05
C LYS A 875 -51.06 1.42 31.20
N PRO A 876 -51.19 2.50 32.01
CA PRO A 876 -50.38 2.67 33.21
C PRO A 876 -50.45 1.47 34.17
N GLU A 877 -51.59 0.79 34.24
CA GLU A 877 -51.80 -0.39 35.09
C GLU A 877 -50.98 -1.60 34.64
N ASN A 878 -50.57 -1.67 33.37
CA ASN A 878 -49.70 -2.73 32.86
C ASN A 878 -48.25 -2.60 33.36
N ILE A 879 -47.87 -1.48 33.98
CA ILE A 879 -46.50 -1.22 34.46
C ILE A 879 -46.50 -1.08 35.98
N SER A 880 -45.87 -2.04 36.66
CA SER A 880 -45.71 -2.05 38.12
C SER A 880 -44.87 -0.87 38.64
N HIS A 881 -45.04 -0.55 39.92
CA HIS A 881 -44.24 0.44 40.64
C HIS A 881 -42.76 0.05 40.79
N GLN A 882 -42.43 -1.24 40.61
CA GLN A 882 -41.06 -1.74 40.67
C GLN A 882 -40.31 -1.61 39.34
N ILE A 883 -40.97 -1.14 38.27
CA ILE A 883 -40.33 -0.83 37.00
C ILE A 883 -39.67 0.55 37.08
N ILE A 884 -38.39 0.61 36.75
CA ILE A 884 -37.64 1.85 36.60
C ILE A 884 -38.03 2.48 35.26
N LYS A 885 -38.66 3.66 35.31
CA LYS A 885 -39.11 4.41 34.13
C LYS A 885 -38.02 5.39 33.71
N LEU A 886 -37.40 5.13 32.56
CA LEU A 886 -36.32 5.93 32.00
C LEU A 886 -36.81 6.73 30.77
N GLY A 887 -36.04 7.74 30.33
CA GLY A 887 -36.39 8.55 29.16
C GLY A 887 -37.75 9.25 29.28
N LYS A 888 -38.57 9.18 28.22
CA LYS A 888 -39.94 9.74 28.16
C LYS A 888 -41.01 8.76 28.63
N THR A 889 -40.66 7.63 29.23
CA THR A 889 -41.63 6.61 29.65
C THR A 889 -42.68 7.17 30.61
N ALA A 890 -42.29 8.00 31.59
CA ALA A 890 -43.23 8.61 32.52
C ALA A 890 -44.20 9.59 31.81
N GLU A 891 -43.66 10.49 30.97
CA GLU A 891 -44.43 11.44 30.17
C GLU A 891 -45.44 10.74 29.24
N PHE A 892 -45.03 9.64 28.61
CA PHE A 892 -45.90 8.86 27.73
C PHE A 892 -47.08 8.24 28.49
N LEU A 893 -46.84 7.66 29.67
CA LEU A 893 -47.90 7.07 30.50
C LEU A 893 -48.87 8.12 31.03
N ASP A 894 -48.38 9.29 31.43
CA ASP A 894 -49.24 10.38 31.91
C ASP A 894 -50.13 10.92 30.78
N ASN A 895 -49.59 11.08 29.56
CA ASN A 895 -50.37 11.51 28.39
C ASN A 895 -51.47 10.50 27.99
N ILE A 896 -51.20 9.18 28.08
CA ILE A 896 -52.23 8.16 27.87
C ILE A 896 -53.32 8.28 28.94
N LYS A 897 -52.93 8.45 30.21
CA LYS A 897 -53.85 8.60 31.34
C LYS A 897 -54.76 9.82 31.21
N ASP A 898 -54.25 10.93 30.68
CA ASP A 898 -55.03 12.15 30.45
C ASP A 898 -55.95 12.04 29.23
N SER A 899 -55.50 11.36 28.16
CA SER A 899 -56.36 11.06 27.00
C SER A 899 -57.56 10.16 27.35
N LEU A 900 -57.39 9.25 28.33
CA LEU A 900 -58.46 8.41 28.86
C LEU A 900 -59.49 9.21 29.69
N LYS A 901 -59.07 10.30 30.35
CA LYS A 901 -59.95 11.20 31.11
C LYS A 901 -60.71 12.19 30.21
N GLU A 902 -60.12 12.65 29.10
CA GLU A 902 -60.78 13.56 28.15
C GLU A 902 -61.94 12.91 27.38
N ASN A 903 -61.95 11.58 27.20
CA ASN A 903 -63.02 10.88 26.49
C ASN A 903 -64.41 11.00 27.13
N THR A 904 -64.50 11.24 28.43
CA THR A 904 -65.76 11.52 29.15
C THR A 904 -66.37 12.90 28.82
N SER A 905 -65.52 13.90 28.53
CA SER A 905 -65.95 15.23 28.09
C SER A 905 -66.52 15.20 26.66
N ASN A 906 -65.87 14.44 25.77
CA ASN A 906 -66.27 14.30 24.37
C ASN A 906 -67.65 13.64 24.16
N LYS A 907 -68.07 12.71 25.03
CA LYS A 907 -69.41 12.08 24.94
C LYS A 907 -70.55 13.07 25.24
N SER A 908 -70.34 13.98 26.20
CA SER A 908 -71.29 15.05 26.56
C SER A 908 -71.48 16.03 25.39
N ASP A 909 -70.40 16.41 24.72
CA ASP A 909 -70.44 17.24 23.52
C ASP A 909 -71.01 16.52 22.29
N ALA A 910 -70.76 15.22 22.16
CA ALA A 910 -71.38 14.38 21.14
C ALA A 910 -72.91 14.32 21.30
N LEU A 911 -73.39 14.16 22.54
CA LEU A 911 -74.82 14.20 22.88
C LEU A 911 -75.43 15.57 22.54
N LYS A 912 -74.78 16.68 22.94
CA LYS A 912 -75.24 18.03 22.58
C LYS A 912 -75.31 18.25 21.07
N LYS A 913 -74.29 17.80 20.32
CA LYS A 913 -74.26 17.86 18.85
C LYS A 913 -75.32 16.97 18.20
N PHE A 914 -75.74 15.89 18.86
CA PHE A 914 -76.83 15.02 18.40
C PHE A 914 -78.19 15.67 18.63
N ILE A 915 -78.45 16.13 19.87
CA ILE A 915 -79.67 16.84 20.26
C ILE A 915 -79.91 18.09 19.40
N LYS A 916 -78.85 18.85 19.08
CA LYS A 916 -78.91 20.05 18.22
C LYS A 916 -79.57 19.81 16.86
N LEU A 917 -79.52 18.58 16.31
CA LEU A 917 -80.18 18.26 15.05
C LEU A 917 -81.70 18.41 15.12
N PHE A 918 -82.28 18.17 16.30
CA PHE A 918 -83.72 18.22 16.51
C PHE A 918 -84.19 19.61 16.95
N ILE A 919 -83.31 20.57 17.19
CA ILE A 919 -83.67 21.91 17.69
C ILE A 919 -83.85 22.88 16.51
N LYS A 920 -85.03 23.49 16.43
CA LYS A 920 -85.29 24.62 15.52
C LYS A 920 -86.27 25.59 16.21
N ASN A 921 -85.97 26.90 16.14
CA ASN A 921 -86.76 27.95 16.79
C ASN A 921 -87.00 27.71 18.29
N GLY A 922 -86.01 27.19 19.02
CA GLY A 922 -86.09 26.97 20.46
C GLY A 922 -87.00 25.81 20.89
N ARG A 923 -87.40 24.89 20.00
CA ARG A 923 -88.16 23.68 20.35
C ARG A 923 -87.62 22.45 19.60
N PHE A 924 -87.86 21.26 20.16
CA PHE A 924 -87.60 20.01 19.44
C PHE A 924 -88.63 19.81 18.33
N MET A 925 -88.14 19.57 17.11
CA MET A 925 -88.92 19.35 15.91
C MET A 925 -88.63 17.96 15.34
N PRO A 926 -89.62 17.27 14.77
CA PRO A 926 -89.41 16.01 14.06
C PRO A 926 -88.38 16.16 12.93
N LYS A 927 -87.61 15.10 12.68
CA LYS A 927 -86.59 15.06 11.63
C LYS A 927 -86.66 13.77 10.83
N LYS A 928 -86.57 13.88 9.51
CA LYS A 928 -86.60 12.72 8.60
C LYS A 928 -85.52 11.71 8.97
N VAL A 929 -85.87 10.42 8.99
CA VAL A 929 -84.95 9.32 9.33
C VAL A 929 -83.68 9.36 8.49
N VAL A 930 -83.82 9.58 7.18
CA VAL A 930 -82.70 9.67 6.23
C VAL A 930 -81.77 10.86 6.55
N GLU A 931 -82.33 12.01 6.96
CA GLU A 931 -81.54 13.20 7.30
C GLU A 931 -80.65 12.96 8.53
N VAL A 932 -81.22 12.33 9.57
CA VAL A 932 -80.51 12.08 10.83
C VAL A 932 -79.45 11.01 10.65
N ARG A 933 -79.78 9.91 9.95
CA ARG A 933 -78.82 8.83 9.66
C ARG A 933 -77.66 9.30 8.78
N ASN A 934 -77.92 10.14 7.77
CA ASN A 934 -76.84 10.71 6.94
C ASN A 934 -75.92 11.65 7.73
N LYS A 935 -76.45 12.43 8.68
CA LYS A 935 -75.65 13.41 9.45
C LYS A 935 -74.87 12.81 10.62
N LYS A 936 -75.26 11.65 11.15
CA LYS A 936 -74.66 11.06 12.37
C LYS A 936 -74.19 9.61 12.23
N GLY A 937 -74.51 8.95 11.13
CA GLY A 937 -74.21 7.54 10.90
C GLY A 937 -75.22 6.59 11.57
N GLY A 938 -75.41 5.41 10.97
CA GLY A 938 -76.43 4.44 11.41
C GLY A 938 -76.23 3.95 12.86
N VAL A 939 -75.00 3.55 13.22
CA VAL A 939 -74.67 2.98 14.54
C VAL A 939 -75.00 3.94 15.69
N ALA A 940 -74.70 5.24 15.53
CA ALA A 940 -75.00 6.24 16.55
C ALA A 940 -76.51 6.47 16.72
N VAL A 941 -77.26 6.44 15.61
CA VAL A 941 -78.73 6.58 15.62
C VAL A 941 -79.39 5.35 16.25
N ASP A 942 -78.89 4.16 15.96
CA ASP A 942 -79.42 2.91 16.50
C ASP A 942 -79.21 2.80 18.02
N LYS A 943 -78.05 3.24 18.52
CA LYS A 943 -77.82 3.40 19.96
C LYS A 943 -78.79 4.40 20.61
N MET A 944 -79.02 5.54 19.96
CA MET A 944 -79.94 6.58 20.48
C MET A 944 -81.40 6.13 20.52
N LEU A 945 -81.79 5.23 19.59
CA LEU A 945 -83.08 4.53 19.63
C LEU A 945 -83.13 3.51 20.77
N ALA A 946 -82.08 2.72 20.96
CA ALA A 946 -82.01 1.70 22.01
C ALA A 946 -82.06 2.29 23.43
N ILE A 947 -81.39 3.43 23.65
CA ILE A 947 -81.35 4.14 24.94
C ILE A 947 -82.63 4.99 25.15
N GLY A 948 -83.51 5.10 24.14
CA GLY A 948 -84.77 5.85 24.25
C GLY A 948 -84.61 7.38 24.18
N VAL A 949 -83.53 7.88 23.58
CA VAL A 949 -83.31 9.33 23.37
C VAL A 949 -84.17 9.85 22.21
N ILE A 950 -84.33 9.02 21.16
CA ILE A 950 -85.21 9.29 20.02
C ILE A 950 -86.19 8.13 19.81
N THR A 951 -87.35 8.41 19.23
CA THR A 951 -88.36 7.43 18.84
C THR A 951 -88.94 7.76 17.46
N ILE A 952 -89.57 6.77 16.81
CA ILE A 952 -90.22 6.98 15.51
C ILE A 952 -91.55 7.71 15.70
N ASN A 953 -91.75 8.80 14.97
CA ASN A 953 -92.96 9.60 14.98
C ASN A 953 -94.10 8.90 14.21
N LYS A 954 -94.99 8.23 14.93
CA LYS A 954 -96.15 7.51 14.35
C LYS A 954 -97.24 8.43 13.79
N ASN A 955 -97.17 9.74 14.04
CA ASN A 955 -98.17 10.73 13.63
C ASN A 955 -97.65 11.70 12.53
N SER A 956 -96.66 11.27 11.74
CA SER A 956 -96.11 12.08 10.64
C SER A 956 -97.18 12.41 9.59
N LYS A 957 -97.29 13.70 9.22
CA LYS A 957 -98.17 14.17 8.12
C LYS A 957 -97.48 14.12 6.74
N LEU A 958 -96.27 13.57 6.66
CA LEU A 958 -95.45 13.45 5.45
C LEU A 958 -95.35 11.97 5.04
N ASN A 959 -95.22 11.68 3.73
CA ASN A 959 -95.07 10.32 3.18
C ASN A 959 -93.73 9.63 3.53
N GLN A 960 -93.08 10.01 4.65
CA GLN A 960 -91.78 9.51 5.08
C GLN A 960 -91.70 9.43 6.60
N ASP A 961 -90.97 8.44 7.11
CA ASP A 961 -90.72 8.27 8.55
C ASP A 961 -89.83 9.39 9.11
N GLU A 962 -90.19 9.84 10.31
CA GLU A 962 -89.45 10.85 11.06
C GLU A 962 -89.09 10.34 12.46
N TYR A 963 -87.94 10.78 12.97
CA TYR A 963 -87.58 10.66 14.37
C TYR A 963 -88.03 11.90 15.15
N ILE A 964 -88.46 11.67 16.39
CA ILE A 964 -88.67 12.71 17.41
C ILE A 964 -87.82 12.39 18.63
N ILE A 965 -87.47 13.41 19.41
CA ILE A 965 -86.93 13.21 20.76
C ILE A 965 -88.04 12.59 21.61
N ASP A 966 -87.73 11.55 22.38
CA ASP A 966 -88.73 10.89 23.23
C ASP A 966 -89.29 11.90 24.25
N PRO A 967 -90.62 12.10 24.31
CA PRO A 967 -91.24 13.04 25.24
C PRO A 967 -90.84 12.85 26.71
N LYS A 968 -90.50 11.63 27.13
CA LYS A 968 -90.11 11.31 28.52
C LYS A 968 -88.78 11.94 28.94
N VAL A 969 -87.87 12.17 27.99
CA VAL A 969 -86.54 12.73 28.23
C VAL A 969 -86.36 14.12 27.63
N ALA A 970 -87.34 14.62 26.87
CA ALA A 970 -87.26 15.88 26.15
C ALA A 970 -86.93 17.09 27.06
N ASP A 971 -87.64 17.27 28.18
CA ASP A 971 -87.39 18.40 29.09
C ASP A 971 -85.99 18.38 29.70
N VAL A 972 -85.49 17.19 30.01
CA VAL A 972 -84.18 17.00 30.61
C VAL A 972 -83.07 17.23 29.58
N LEU A 973 -83.23 16.71 28.37
CA LEU A 973 -82.31 16.92 27.24
C LEU A 973 -82.28 18.39 26.80
N TYR A 974 -83.43 19.09 26.85
CA TYR A 974 -83.49 20.52 26.54
C TYR A 974 -82.75 21.35 27.59
N LYS A 975 -82.99 21.10 28.89
CA LYS A 975 -82.24 21.77 29.97
C LYS A 975 -80.74 21.52 29.90
N PHE A 976 -80.34 20.28 29.57
CA PHE A 976 -78.94 19.92 29.36
C PHE A 976 -78.31 20.65 28.17
N TRP A 977 -79.05 20.80 27.07
CA TRP A 977 -78.58 21.54 25.88
C TRP A 977 -78.49 23.05 26.12
N ASP A 978 -79.51 23.64 26.75
CA ASP A 978 -79.68 25.10 26.93
C ASP A 978 -78.80 25.66 28.06
N SER A 979 -78.79 25.01 29.22
CA SER A 979 -78.13 25.51 30.43
C SER A 979 -76.91 24.69 30.88
N GLY A 980 -76.62 23.57 30.19
CA GLY A 980 -75.55 22.64 30.59
C GLY A 980 -75.89 21.79 31.82
N PHE A 981 -77.12 21.87 32.35
CA PHE A 981 -77.56 21.15 33.53
C PHE A 981 -77.50 19.63 33.33
N THR A 982 -76.74 18.93 34.17
CA THR A 982 -76.55 17.46 34.13
C THR A 982 -77.37 16.80 35.24
N SER A 983 -78.46 16.13 34.88
CA SER A 983 -79.25 15.29 35.80
C SER A 983 -78.72 13.85 35.84
N PRO A 984 -79.14 13.02 36.83
CA PRO A 984 -78.81 11.59 36.85
C PRO A 984 -79.17 10.86 35.56
N GLN A 985 -80.34 11.17 34.98
CA GLN A 985 -80.77 10.64 33.68
C GLN A 985 -79.84 11.03 32.52
N ILE A 986 -79.26 12.24 32.52
CA ILE A 986 -78.29 12.63 31.48
C ILE A 986 -76.98 11.89 31.64
N ARG A 987 -76.52 11.66 32.88
CA ARG A 987 -75.31 10.86 33.12
C ARG A 987 -75.48 9.44 32.64
N GLU A 988 -76.62 8.81 32.93
CA GLU A 988 -76.95 7.46 32.47
C GLU A 988 -77.00 7.38 30.93
N ILE A 989 -77.57 8.39 30.26
CA ILE A 989 -77.56 8.49 28.80
C ILE A 989 -76.13 8.64 28.25
N VAL A 990 -75.29 9.51 28.84
CA VAL A 990 -73.90 9.75 28.39
C VAL A 990 -72.99 8.54 28.64
N GLU A 991 -73.21 7.81 29.73
CA GLU A 991 -72.49 6.57 30.05
C GLU A 991 -72.90 5.42 29.10
N SER A 992 -74.16 5.38 28.68
CA SER A 992 -74.71 4.38 27.76
C SER A 992 -74.38 4.64 26.27
N MET A 993 -73.88 5.83 25.92
CA MET A 993 -73.37 6.18 24.58
C MET A 993 -72.04 5.48 24.26
#